data_AF-A0A7X7KPK0-F1
#
_entry.id   AF-A0A7X7KPK0-F1
#
_cell.length_a   1.000
_cell.length_b   1.000
_cell.length_c   1.000
_cell.angle_alpha   90.00
_cell.angle_beta   90.00
_cell.angle_gamma   90.00
#
_symmetry.space_group_name_H-M   'P 1'
#
loop_
_entity.id
_entity.type
_entity.pdbx_description
1 polymer ?
#
loop_
_entity_poly.entity_id
_entity_poly.type
_entity_poly.pdbx_seq_one_letter_code
_entity_poly.pdbx_strand_id
1 'polypeptide(L)'
;WGANLCLNCAWDTALLGSWAPVQIGYREPARFGRIEFDRRGPAAAWQGAADLFVAQGALAVTTTGTLPSRCELRLWPAADGTAEPIRVERTGTGAIALPFALPGLAAENIGKPWRARLAVEQDGRALLATAFQFTPAAPLTCNVRAYVRDRLIEAEVIPGAALARRQGLAATVALAARGGPTLRTVTLPDLKPLTPALASFSGDDVAAEAMTVTVRVTDQDGTTVFESIRDLEKPFRPWWLDDTTGADEVVLPPYKPLRVVGAAVLPDGRSYRLGSSLLPVDVQIGGNPILAAPVVLRARIGGQPRDWAGAASAIVEQNGHHVIMQGSADCGGLVLAGRARIEYDGMIRTDLEIRPASEAGEVAVEELTLEIPLQGRYAEYLYTFPGRWGSVANAGALPPEGARHGFKPFVWLGDNDRGFSWFCESAQHWLPEDREDAITVDREGDRVVLRLRLLAGVRLNAPLRYTFGFQATPVKTPEKTVWDYRPFHISQYGLQNRPAPINGHISYPAAGTIRGDRGTAEMWVLTPCDSDPNGPGKGDLSIPNVGLFTIEVEPKTNAGLFWCGPAQALRIWSRLDDRVVTSLEAPVTWKQGEWHHLAFSWGEELVIAVDGVALARRPYAGLMPRDLATARLAIGRPGPPLAVDEIRVSDTARTPRLEEQPYTADDHTLLLDPLETAEATGRAHLRQTRPSRGAASGEAGGNAFVGEGRHGKGLALKPHGTEYTFLDFLADYGVRTLCFHSQWSWMGYPMVPPGQEQDLRDLVAACHRKGMQLLLYASPLSADEAPEWAMYHKDYLIEPLTWPYRYRDAHIAPAACWQSHYRNLWLARQARLIDEFDIDGFYLDGSEWPLWCRNRHHGCGYTREDGKVGDTCNIFGTRDYMKRLYVLCRSRKADAQLNIHNSTVMVIPTLGWGTSSWDGEQLGSLSWDKGGAVDKMQYALDVLPLDAFRAEFMGRQWGVPAEFLCYQRPYTTPQILAVTLLHDVLVRPSADYLPMVSELWRLYDRFGMRDAEFLPYWSNTGVIQAGPEGIRTSAYRHPRHGLLMVVSNLAAAAVTADVQIATGALGLAGPGLTARDALSEEPIALTDGRFALTMAPMSYRWVWLATP
;
A
#
# COMPACT_ATOMS: atom_id res chain seq x y z
N TRP A 1 -37.74 5.16 40.89
CA TRP A 1 -37.52 5.86 39.61
C TRP A 1 -38.09 4.98 38.53
N GLY A 2 -38.66 5.54 37.46
CA GLY A 2 -39.18 4.76 36.34
C GLY A 2 -38.61 5.32 35.04
N ALA A 3 -38.23 4.44 34.12
CA ALA A 3 -37.73 4.81 32.79
C ALA A 3 -38.50 4.01 31.74
N ASN A 4 -38.81 4.65 30.61
CA ASN A 4 -39.34 4.00 29.41
C ASN A 4 -38.16 3.72 28.47
N LEU A 5 -37.98 2.46 28.05
CA LEU A 5 -36.95 2.04 27.11
C LEU A 5 -37.58 1.17 26.02
N CYS A 6 -37.03 1.23 24.80
CA CYS A 6 -37.53 0.50 23.65
C CYS A 6 -36.35 0.08 22.77
N LEU A 7 -36.31 -1.16 22.28
CA LEU A 7 -35.28 -1.68 21.36
C LEU A 7 -35.95 -2.11 20.04
N ASN A 8 -35.40 -1.65 18.92
CA ASN A 8 -35.77 -2.13 17.60
C ASN A 8 -34.90 -3.36 17.24
N CYS A 9 -35.51 -4.50 16.93
CA CYS A 9 -34.81 -5.75 16.63
C CYS A 9 -34.65 -5.96 15.12
N ALA A 10 -33.75 -5.22 14.49
CA ALA A 10 -33.07 -5.69 13.27
C ALA A 10 -31.65 -6.07 13.71
N TRP A 11 -31.37 -7.37 13.85
CA TRP A 11 -30.13 -7.86 14.43
C TRP A 11 -29.03 -8.05 13.37
N ASP A 12 -27.85 -7.48 13.63
CA ASP A 12 -26.60 -8.25 13.64
C ASP A 12 -25.75 -7.78 14.85
N THR A 13 -25.59 -8.69 15.82
CA THR A 13 -24.94 -8.57 17.15
C THR A 13 -25.75 -7.92 18.29
N ALA A 14 -26.08 -8.70 19.34
CA ALA A 14 -26.62 -8.19 20.61
C ALA A 14 -26.61 -9.22 21.77
N LEU A 15 -26.19 -8.78 22.95
CA LEU A 15 -26.64 -9.23 24.29
C LEU A 15 -26.79 -7.91 25.11
N LEU A 16 -27.66 -7.68 26.09
CA LEU A 16 -28.72 -8.39 26.82
C LEU A 16 -29.67 -7.28 27.30
N GLY A 17 -30.96 -7.30 26.93
CA GLY A 17 -31.97 -6.41 27.48
C GLY A 17 -33.35 -7.08 27.37
N SER A 18 -34.08 -7.16 28.48
CA SER A 18 -35.38 -7.86 28.53
C SER A 18 -36.52 -7.00 27.99
N TRP A 19 -37.28 -7.46 27.00
CA TRP A 19 -38.60 -6.91 26.64
C TRP A 19 -39.33 -7.75 25.57
N ALA A 20 -40.63 -7.47 25.42
CA ALA A 20 -41.53 -8.00 24.40
C ALA A 20 -41.40 -7.24 23.05
N PRO A 21 -41.70 -7.88 21.90
CA PRO A 21 -41.51 -7.28 20.57
C PRO A 21 -42.57 -6.24 20.20
N VAL A 22 -42.17 -5.22 19.42
CA VAL A 22 -43.07 -4.23 18.79
C VAL A 22 -42.83 -4.26 17.28
N GLN A 23 -43.85 -4.63 16.49
CA GLN A 23 -43.69 -4.85 15.04
C GLN A 23 -43.99 -3.63 14.15
N ILE A 24 -44.63 -2.56 14.64
CA ILE A 24 -45.24 -1.52 13.77
C ILE A 24 -45.00 -0.06 14.24
N GLY A 25 -44.00 0.19 15.10
CA GLY A 25 -43.49 1.54 15.41
C GLY A 25 -44.06 2.25 16.65
N TYR A 26 -43.48 3.41 16.99
CA TYR A 26 -43.53 4.10 18.30
C TYR A 26 -44.84 4.83 18.67
N ARG A 27 -45.95 4.63 17.95
CA ARG A 27 -47.15 5.51 18.06
C ARG A 27 -48.26 5.03 19.02
N GLU A 28 -48.06 3.96 19.80
CA GLU A 28 -49.06 3.43 20.76
C GLU A 28 -48.54 3.36 22.22
N PRO A 29 -48.68 4.43 23.03
CA PRO A 29 -48.15 4.52 24.41
C PRO A 29 -48.61 3.42 25.37
N ALA A 30 -49.78 2.81 25.11
CA ALA A 30 -50.37 1.76 25.94
C ALA A 30 -49.60 0.43 25.91
N ARG A 31 -48.65 0.26 24.98
CA ARG A 31 -47.86 -0.98 24.82
C ARG A 31 -46.41 -0.87 25.33
N PHE A 32 -46.05 0.25 25.95
CA PHE A 32 -44.74 0.44 26.57
C PHE A 32 -44.74 -0.10 28.00
N GLY A 33 -43.81 -1.00 28.33
CA GLY A 33 -43.67 -1.53 29.68
C GLY A 33 -43.05 -0.51 30.64
N ARG A 34 -43.65 -0.34 31.82
CA ARG A 34 -43.10 0.47 32.93
C ARG A 34 -42.09 -0.37 33.73
N ILE A 35 -40.81 0.04 33.77
CA ILE A 35 -39.84 -0.53 34.71
C ILE A 35 -39.95 0.21 36.05
N GLU A 36 -40.31 -0.52 37.11
CA GLU A 36 -40.37 -0.01 38.47
C GLU A 36 -39.20 -0.54 39.29
N PHE A 37 -38.32 0.36 39.74
CA PHE A 37 -37.26 0.01 40.68
C PHE A 37 -37.79 0.09 42.11
N ASP A 38 -38.09 -1.06 42.70
CA ASP A 38 -38.41 -1.24 44.12
C ASP A 38 -37.22 -1.90 44.85
N ARG A 39 -36.80 -1.32 45.98
CA ARG A 39 -35.74 -1.86 46.84
C ARG A 39 -36.10 -3.20 47.49
N ARG A 40 -37.38 -3.57 47.54
CA ARG A 40 -37.89 -4.81 48.17
C ARG A 40 -38.68 -5.70 47.20
N GLY A 41 -38.70 -5.36 45.92
CA GLY A 41 -39.43 -6.13 44.90
C GLY A 41 -38.75 -7.46 44.56
N PRO A 42 -39.52 -8.46 44.12
CA PRO A 42 -38.95 -9.71 43.62
C PRO A 42 -38.19 -9.46 42.31
N ALA A 43 -37.03 -10.10 42.18
CA ALA A 43 -36.14 -9.99 41.05
C ALA A 43 -35.66 -11.39 40.63
N ALA A 44 -35.31 -11.56 39.36
CA ALA A 44 -34.73 -12.79 38.84
C ALA A 44 -33.39 -12.49 38.15
N ALA A 45 -32.40 -13.33 38.42
CA ALA A 45 -31.11 -13.35 37.73
C ALA A 45 -30.85 -14.76 37.20
N TRP A 46 -30.05 -14.90 36.15
CA TRP A 46 -29.68 -16.20 35.61
C TRP A 46 -28.19 -16.31 35.36
N GLN A 47 -27.66 -17.53 35.46
CA GLN A 47 -26.27 -17.87 35.21
C GLN A 47 -26.18 -19.26 34.55
N GLY A 48 -24.97 -19.67 34.15
CA GLY A 48 -24.75 -20.96 33.47
C GLY A 48 -24.72 -20.88 31.95
N ALA A 49 -24.53 -19.69 31.37
CA ALA A 49 -24.42 -19.52 29.92
C ALA A 49 -23.32 -20.38 29.28
N ALA A 50 -22.26 -20.71 30.03
CA ALA A 50 -21.20 -21.62 29.59
C ALA A 50 -21.73 -23.00 29.14
N ASP A 51 -22.78 -23.50 29.80
CA ASP A 51 -23.36 -24.81 29.49
C ASP A 51 -24.06 -24.83 28.12
N LEU A 52 -24.48 -23.66 27.62
CA LEU A 52 -25.08 -23.53 26.29
C LEU A 52 -24.02 -23.76 25.20
N PHE A 53 -22.79 -23.28 25.42
CA PHE A 53 -21.67 -23.51 24.51
C PHE A 53 -21.18 -24.96 24.52
N VAL A 54 -21.47 -25.71 25.59
CA VAL A 54 -21.17 -27.14 25.75
C VAL A 54 -22.36 -28.03 25.32
N ALA A 55 -23.47 -27.43 24.88
CA ALA A 55 -24.72 -28.07 24.46
C ALA A 55 -25.41 -28.97 25.52
N GLN A 56 -24.96 -28.93 26.77
CA GLN A 56 -25.47 -29.76 27.86
C GLN A 56 -25.20 -29.13 29.23
N GLY A 57 -26.19 -29.15 30.11
CA GLY A 57 -26.03 -28.69 31.49
C GLY A 57 -27.30 -28.10 32.07
N ALA A 58 -27.20 -26.99 32.80
CA ALA A 58 -28.37 -26.30 33.34
C ALA A 58 -28.18 -24.78 33.37
N LEU A 59 -29.23 -24.05 33.02
CA LEU A 59 -29.32 -22.63 33.38
C LEU A 59 -29.84 -22.52 34.81
N ALA A 60 -29.10 -21.84 35.68
CA ALA A 60 -29.55 -21.58 37.04
C ALA A 60 -30.18 -20.21 37.12
N VAL A 61 -31.44 -20.15 37.56
CA VAL A 61 -32.20 -18.93 37.81
C VAL A 61 -32.29 -18.70 39.31
N THR A 62 -31.86 -17.55 39.79
CA THR A 62 -32.00 -17.13 41.18
C THR A 62 -33.08 -16.06 41.27
N THR A 63 -34.11 -16.30 42.08
CA THR A 63 -35.19 -15.32 42.33
C THR A 63 -35.17 -14.82 43.76
N THR A 64 -35.38 -13.52 43.96
CA THR A 64 -35.56 -12.90 45.28
C THR A 64 -37.03 -12.84 45.64
N GLY A 65 -37.36 -13.13 46.91
CA GLY A 65 -38.74 -13.19 47.40
C GLY A 65 -39.11 -14.55 48.01
N THR A 66 -40.25 -14.61 48.70
CA THR A 66 -40.73 -15.82 49.40
C THR A 66 -41.73 -16.64 48.57
N LEU A 67 -42.20 -16.11 47.44
CA LEU A 67 -43.17 -16.78 46.56
C LEU A 67 -42.47 -17.66 45.51
N PRO A 68 -43.04 -18.81 45.13
CA PRO A 68 -42.48 -19.62 44.05
C PRO A 68 -42.52 -18.92 42.69
N SER A 69 -41.40 -18.93 41.98
CA SER A 69 -41.26 -18.43 40.61
C SER A 69 -41.28 -19.58 39.62
N ARG A 70 -42.09 -19.48 38.58
CA ARG A 70 -42.13 -20.37 37.41
C ARG A 70 -41.08 -19.93 36.39
N CYS A 71 -40.16 -20.82 36.07
CA CYS A 71 -39.08 -20.61 35.12
C CYS A 71 -39.25 -21.54 33.92
N GLU A 72 -39.20 -21.00 32.71
CA GLU A 72 -39.32 -21.71 31.45
C GLU A 72 -38.13 -21.38 30.54
N LEU A 73 -37.39 -22.40 30.11
CA LEU A 73 -36.36 -22.32 29.07
C LEU A 73 -36.85 -23.02 27.80
N ARG A 74 -36.75 -22.36 26.66
CA ARG A 74 -36.99 -22.91 25.31
C ARG A 74 -35.72 -22.80 24.47
N LEU A 75 -35.36 -23.85 23.73
CA LEU A 75 -34.17 -23.91 22.86
C LEU A 75 -34.54 -24.50 21.50
N TRP A 76 -34.10 -23.89 20.38
CA TRP A 76 -34.37 -24.40 19.02
C TRP A 76 -33.31 -23.95 17.99
N PRO A 77 -33.10 -24.68 16.87
CA PRO A 77 -32.17 -24.26 15.81
C PRO A 77 -32.58 -22.95 15.14
N ALA A 78 -31.62 -22.08 14.78
CA ALA A 78 -31.93 -20.78 14.18
C ALA A 78 -32.38 -20.86 12.70
N ALA A 79 -31.92 -21.88 11.97
CA ALA A 79 -32.18 -22.07 10.53
C ALA A 79 -33.53 -22.72 10.22
N ASP A 80 -34.15 -23.38 11.20
CA ASP A 80 -35.33 -24.23 10.99
C ASP A 80 -36.44 -23.82 11.96
N GLY A 81 -37.30 -22.89 11.53
CA GLY A 81 -38.38 -22.31 12.34
C GLY A 81 -39.52 -23.27 12.69
N THR A 82 -39.47 -24.51 12.18
CA THR A 82 -40.49 -25.55 12.31
C THR A 82 -40.10 -26.68 13.28
N ALA A 83 -38.86 -26.72 13.78
CA ALA A 83 -38.43 -27.73 14.74
C ALA A 83 -39.08 -27.49 16.12
N GLU A 84 -39.56 -28.55 16.77
CA GLU A 84 -40.12 -28.41 18.13
C GLU A 84 -39.04 -27.95 19.11
N PRO A 85 -39.27 -26.86 19.87
CA PRO A 85 -38.29 -26.36 20.81
C PRO A 85 -38.17 -27.29 22.01
N ILE A 86 -36.94 -27.55 22.46
CA ILE A 86 -36.70 -28.18 23.76
C ILE A 86 -37.26 -27.24 24.82
N ARG A 87 -38.16 -27.76 25.64
CA ARG A 87 -38.85 -26.97 26.67
C ARG A 87 -38.57 -27.54 28.05
N VAL A 88 -38.02 -26.70 28.92
CA VAL A 88 -37.71 -27.04 30.31
C VAL A 88 -38.44 -26.07 31.21
N GLU A 89 -39.32 -26.59 32.07
CA GLU A 89 -40.12 -25.79 32.99
C GLU A 89 -39.93 -26.27 34.43
N ARG A 90 -39.70 -25.34 35.36
CA ARG A 90 -39.53 -25.59 36.80
C ARG A 90 -40.12 -24.45 37.61
N THR A 91 -40.70 -24.78 38.77
CA THR A 91 -41.22 -23.78 39.71
C THR A 91 -40.57 -23.97 41.07
N GLY A 92 -40.11 -22.90 41.71
CA GLY A 92 -39.45 -22.97 43.01
C GLY A 92 -39.13 -21.60 43.61
N THR A 93 -38.51 -21.57 44.79
CA THR A 93 -38.02 -20.34 45.44
C THR A 93 -36.49 -20.35 45.48
N GLY A 94 -35.86 -19.17 45.51
CA GLY A 94 -34.40 -19.06 45.53
C GLY A 94 -33.76 -19.51 44.22
N ALA A 95 -32.85 -20.50 44.28
CA ALA A 95 -32.10 -20.99 43.12
C ALA A 95 -32.81 -22.18 42.45
N ILE A 96 -33.13 -22.04 41.16
CA ILE A 96 -33.89 -22.98 40.34
C ILE A 96 -33.03 -23.38 39.15
N ALA A 97 -32.68 -24.66 39.03
CA ALA A 97 -31.92 -25.17 37.89
C ALA A 97 -32.86 -25.64 36.76
N LEU A 98 -32.59 -25.21 35.53
CA LEU A 98 -33.28 -25.61 34.29
C LEU A 98 -32.33 -26.49 33.48
N PRO A 99 -32.31 -27.82 33.71
CA PRO A 99 -31.42 -28.71 32.99
C PRO A 99 -31.85 -28.88 31.54
N PHE A 100 -30.89 -28.86 30.62
CA PHE A 100 -31.11 -29.07 29.19
C PHE A 100 -30.00 -29.92 28.58
N ALA A 101 -30.34 -30.61 27.48
CA ALA A 101 -29.40 -31.27 26.60
C ALA A 101 -29.93 -31.11 25.17
N LEU A 102 -29.12 -30.54 24.27
CA LEU A 102 -29.54 -30.37 22.87
C LEU A 102 -29.58 -31.75 22.17
N PRO A 103 -30.61 -32.08 21.38
CA PRO A 103 -30.67 -33.34 20.66
C PRO A 103 -29.50 -33.40 19.67
N GLY A 104 -28.63 -34.38 19.87
CA GLY A 104 -27.46 -34.59 19.03
C GLY A 104 -26.24 -33.81 19.51
N LEU A 105 -25.34 -34.52 20.19
CA LEU A 105 -23.90 -34.45 19.89
C LEU A 105 -23.58 -35.10 18.52
N ALA A 106 -24.60 -35.48 17.74
CA ALA A 106 -24.44 -35.86 16.34
C ALA A 106 -23.90 -34.67 15.55
N ALA A 107 -22.92 -34.93 14.69
CA ALA A 107 -22.10 -33.93 14.02
C ALA A 107 -22.89 -32.84 13.28
N GLU A 108 -24.16 -33.07 12.94
CA GLU A 108 -24.99 -32.12 12.20
C GLU A 108 -25.46 -30.85 12.95
N ASN A 109 -25.43 -30.80 14.29
CA ASN A 109 -26.01 -29.67 15.08
C ASN A 109 -24.98 -28.75 15.74
N ILE A 110 -23.72 -29.14 15.69
CA ILE A 110 -22.58 -28.46 16.29
C ILE A 110 -22.04 -27.41 15.30
N GLY A 111 -21.66 -26.21 15.78
CA GLY A 111 -21.21 -25.12 14.92
C GLY A 111 -22.33 -24.38 14.17
N LYS A 112 -23.59 -24.81 14.33
CA LYS A 112 -24.77 -24.09 13.83
C LYS A 112 -25.37 -23.17 14.91
N PRO A 113 -25.93 -22.02 14.54
CA PRO A 113 -26.59 -21.13 15.50
C PRO A 113 -27.90 -21.71 16.05
N TRP A 114 -28.09 -21.57 17.35
CA TRP A 114 -29.28 -21.93 18.13
C TRP A 114 -29.89 -20.69 18.78
N ARG A 115 -31.21 -20.68 18.93
CA ARG A 115 -31.97 -19.66 19.66
C ARG A 115 -32.43 -20.22 21.00
N ALA A 116 -32.39 -19.36 22.01
CA ALA A 116 -32.90 -19.64 23.34
C ALA A 116 -33.90 -18.57 23.77
N ARG A 117 -34.89 -18.96 24.60
CA ARG A 117 -35.76 -18.05 25.33
C ARG A 117 -35.89 -18.50 26.77
N LEU A 118 -35.59 -17.61 27.72
CA LEU A 118 -35.80 -17.81 29.15
C LEU A 118 -36.91 -16.87 29.64
N ALA A 119 -37.92 -17.41 30.30
CA ALA A 119 -39.00 -16.67 30.94
C ALA A 119 -39.09 -17.06 32.42
N VAL A 120 -39.24 -16.07 33.30
CA VAL A 120 -39.39 -16.23 34.75
C VAL A 120 -40.59 -15.39 35.19
N GLU A 121 -41.56 -16.05 35.81
CA GLU A 121 -42.82 -15.47 36.26
C GLU A 121 -43.04 -15.77 37.75
N GLN A 122 -43.58 -14.83 38.51
CA GLN A 122 -43.97 -15.04 39.89
C GLN A 122 -45.31 -14.34 40.12
N ASP A 123 -46.30 -15.06 40.63
CA ASP A 123 -47.66 -14.55 40.88
C ASP A 123 -48.30 -13.81 39.69
N GLY A 124 -48.18 -14.39 38.48
CA GLY A 124 -48.70 -13.80 37.24
C GLY A 124 -47.91 -12.60 36.71
N ARG A 125 -46.85 -12.15 37.39
CA ARG A 125 -45.95 -11.07 36.95
C ARG A 125 -44.67 -11.66 36.34
N ALA A 126 -44.29 -11.22 35.14
CA ALA A 126 -43.00 -11.54 34.55
C ALA A 126 -41.87 -10.81 35.30
N LEU A 127 -40.95 -11.57 35.89
CA LEU A 127 -39.74 -11.07 36.54
C LEU A 127 -38.57 -10.93 35.56
N LEU A 128 -38.48 -11.83 34.58
CA LEU A 128 -37.45 -11.84 33.55
C LEU A 128 -37.99 -12.50 32.27
N ALA A 129 -37.77 -11.90 31.11
CA ALA A 129 -37.98 -12.55 29.81
C ALA A 129 -36.86 -12.13 28.86
N THR A 130 -36.09 -13.09 28.36
CA THR A 130 -34.97 -12.82 27.44
C THR A 130 -34.90 -13.89 26.35
N ALA A 131 -34.45 -13.48 25.16
CA ALA A 131 -34.13 -14.38 24.07
C ALA A 131 -32.76 -14.00 23.49
N PHE A 132 -31.98 -15.00 23.10
CA PHE A 132 -30.63 -14.81 22.59
C PHE A 132 -30.24 -15.94 21.63
N GLN A 133 -29.23 -15.70 20.81
CA GLN A 133 -28.64 -16.70 19.92
C GLN A 133 -27.28 -17.14 20.46
N PHE A 134 -26.95 -18.41 20.31
CA PHE A 134 -25.66 -18.98 20.68
C PHE A 134 -25.27 -20.08 19.70
N THR A 135 -23.97 -20.36 19.56
CA THR A 135 -23.47 -21.45 18.73
C THR A 135 -22.70 -22.43 19.61
N PRO A 136 -23.14 -23.69 19.75
CA PRO A 136 -22.38 -24.71 20.46
C PRO A 136 -20.96 -24.87 19.90
N ALA A 137 -19.97 -24.97 20.77
CA ALA A 137 -18.59 -25.17 20.38
C ALA A 137 -18.38 -26.53 19.72
N ALA A 138 -17.48 -26.60 18.73
CA ALA A 138 -17.06 -27.87 18.15
C ALA A 138 -16.50 -28.80 19.25
N PRO A 139 -16.90 -30.08 19.34
CA PRO A 139 -16.42 -31.01 20.36
C PRO A 139 -14.97 -31.41 20.10
N LEU A 140 -14.50 -31.29 18.86
CA LEU A 140 -13.13 -31.47 18.47
C LEU A 140 -12.81 -30.56 17.29
N THR A 141 -11.64 -29.92 17.32
CA THR A 141 -10.99 -29.40 16.11
C THR A 141 -9.88 -30.38 15.71
N CYS A 142 -9.91 -30.83 14.46
CA CYS A 142 -8.87 -31.69 13.90
C CYS A 142 -8.26 -31.00 12.67
N ASN A 143 -7.00 -30.61 12.78
CA ASN A 143 -6.23 -30.02 11.69
C ASN A 143 -5.22 -31.06 11.22
N VAL A 144 -5.28 -31.44 9.94
CA VAL A 144 -4.30 -32.36 9.35
C VAL A 144 -3.43 -31.57 8.37
N ARG A 145 -2.11 -31.66 8.56
CA ARG A 145 -1.12 -30.87 7.84
C ARG A 145 -0.04 -31.78 7.28
N ALA A 146 0.56 -31.36 6.19
CA ALA A 146 1.68 -32.06 5.56
C ALA A 146 2.87 -31.12 5.39
N TYR A 147 4.06 -31.64 5.68
CA TYR A 147 5.34 -30.97 5.45
C TYR A 147 6.05 -31.73 4.33
N VAL A 148 6.23 -31.05 3.20
CA VAL A 148 6.59 -31.72 1.94
C VAL A 148 8.05 -32.15 1.96
N ARG A 149 8.94 -31.25 2.41
CA ARG A 149 10.39 -31.50 2.48
C ARG A 149 10.73 -32.58 3.50
N ASP A 150 10.12 -32.52 4.68
CA ASP A 150 10.38 -33.48 5.76
C ASP A 150 9.63 -34.80 5.58
N ARG A 151 8.73 -34.87 4.59
CA ARG A 151 7.78 -35.97 4.39
C ARG A 151 7.09 -36.35 5.70
N LEU A 152 6.41 -35.38 6.31
CA LEU A 152 5.74 -35.55 7.60
C LEU A 152 4.25 -35.18 7.49
N ILE A 153 3.37 -36.02 8.04
CA ILE A 153 1.96 -35.65 8.28
C ILE A 153 1.76 -35.46 9.77
N GLU A 154 1.12 -34.36 10.15
CA GLU A 154 0.69 -34.10 11.53
C GLU A 154 -0.83 -33.94 11.59
N ALA A 155 -1.45 -34.67 12.53
CA ALA A 155 -2.82 -34.48 12.93
C ALA A 155 -2.86 -33.83 14.32
N GLU A 156 -3.27 -32.57 14.35
CA GLU A 156 -3.48 -31.81 15.58
C GLU A 156 -4.93 -32.01 16.04
N VAL A 157 -5.08 -32.60 17.21
CA VAL A 157 -6.34 -32.95 17.85
C VAL A 157 -6.53 -31.99 19.02
N ILE A 158 -7.53 -31.12 18.93
CA ILE A 158 -7.88 -30.15 19.97
C ILE A 158 -9.28 -30.47 20.50
N PRO A 159 -9.41 -31.14 21.66
CA PRO A 159 -10.70 -31.36 22.29
C PRO A 159 -11.36 -30.02 22.59
N GLY A 160 -12.61 -29.84 22.18
CA GLY A 160 -13.35 -28.61 22.41
C GLY A 160 -13.81 -28.47 23.86
N ALA A 161 -14.26 -27.26 24.22
CA ALA A 161 -14.86 -26.99 25.52
C ALA A 161 -16.06 -27.91 25.82
N ALA A 162 -16.76 -28.40 24.79
CA ALA A 162 -17.87 -29.33 24.95
C ALA A 162 -17.47 -30.65 25.62
N LEU A 163 -16.19 -31.05 25.54
CA LEU A 163 -15.68 -32.26 26.18
C LEU A 163 -15.15 -32.03 27.60
N ALA A 164 -15.24 -30.82 28.16
CA ALA A 164 -14.66 -30.48 29.46
C ALA A 164 -15.24 -31.25 30.66
N ARG A 165 -16.41 -31.87 30.51
CA ARG A 165 -17.06 -32.69 31.54
C ARG A 165 -16.76 -34.18 31.44
N ARG A 166 -16.05 -34.61 30.39
CA ARG A 166 -15.63 -36.01 30.19
C ARG A 166 -14.26 -36.23 30.84
N GLN A 167 -14.10 -37.37 31.49
CA GLN A 167 -12.84 -37.79 32.11
C GLN A 167 -12.15 -38.85 31.25
N GLY A 168 -10.84 -38.98 31.38
CA GLY A 168 -10.05 -39.99 30.68
C GLY A 168 -10.10 -39.87 29.16
N LEU A 169 -10.14 -38.65 28.62
CA LEU A 169 -10.16 -38.45 27.17
C LEU A 169 -8.86 -38.95 26.53
N ALA A 170 -8.99 -39.79 25.51
CA ALA A 170 -7.88 -40.24 24.68
C ALA A 170 -8.28 -40.17 23.20
N ALA A 171 -7.33 -40.00 22.29
CA ALA A 171 -7.58 -40.15 20.86
C ALA A 171 -6.75 -41.28 20.25
N THR A 172 -7.36 -41.98 19.31
CA THR A 172 -6.67 -42.84 18.35
C THR A 172 -6.68 -42.13 16.99
N VAL A 173 -5.50 -41.83 16.46
CA VAL A 173 -5.33 -41.26 15.12
C VAL A 173 -4.78 -42.36 14.22
N ALA A 174 -5.60 -42.80 13.27
CA ALA A 174 -5.25 -43.83 12.30
C ALA A 174 -5.03 -43.21 10.92
N LEU A 175 -3.91 -43.55 10.29
CA LEU A 175 -3.58 -43.24 8.91
C LEU A 175 -3.76 -44.51 8.07
N ALA A 176 -4.58 -44.43 7.02
CA ALA A 176 -4.91 -45.53 6.12
C ALA A 176 -4.76 -45.09 4.66
N ALA A 177 -4.52 -46.03 3.75
CA ALA A 177 -4.78 -45.78 2.34
C ALA A 177 -6.29 -45.57 2.13
N ARG A 178 -6.70 -44.64 1.27
CA ARG A 178 -8.13 -44.34 1.07
C ARG A 178 -8.88 -45.59 0.59
N GLY A 179 -9.85 -46.06 1.38
CA GLY A 179 -10.59 -47.31 1.13
C GLY A 179 -9.79 -48.61 1.36
N GLY A 180 -8.57 -48.52 1.90
CA GLY A 180 -7.69 -49.64 2.21
C GLY A 180 -7.51 -49.87 3.73
N PRO A 181 -6.58 -50.76 4.12
CA PRO A 181 -6.32 -51.04 5.54
C PRO A 181 -5.61 -49.87 6.23
N THR A 182 -5.78 -49.79 7.56
CA THR A 182 -4.98 -48.90 8.41
C THR A 182 -3.50 -49.29 8.33
N LEU A 183 -2.65 -48.31 8.04
CA LEU A 183 -1.21 -48.47 7.90
C LEU A 183 -0.49 -48.18 9.21
N ARG A 184 -0.89 -47.10 9.89
CA ARG A 184 -0.29 -46.65 11.14
C ARG A 184 -1.34 -46.08 12.07
N THR A 185 -1.16 -46.30 13.36
CA THR A 185 -2.02 -45.75 14.42
C THR A 185 -1.16 -45.11 15.50
N VAL A 186 -1.55 -43.92 15.95
CA VAL A 186 -0.95 -43.20 17.08
C VAL A 186 -2.03 -42.96 18.13
N THR A 187 -1.72 -43.30 19.38
CA THR A 187 -2.61 -43.05 20.52
C THR A 187 -2.13 -41.82 21.27
N LEU A 188 -3.04 -40.87 21.50
CA LEU A 188 -2.83 -39.65 22.27
C LEU A 188 -3.59 -39.79 23.61
N PRO A 189 -2.93 -40.19 24.70
CA PRO A 189 -3.56 -40.28 26.01
C PRO A 189 -3.76 -38.90 26.64
N ASP A 190 -4.59 -38.83 27.69
CA ASP A 190 -4.73 -37.68 28.59
C ASP A 190 -5.02 -36.34 27.89
N LEU A 191 -5.90 -36.38 26.89
CA LEU A 191 -6.32 -35.20 26.16
C LEU A 191 -7.02 -34.21 27.08
N LYS A 192 -6.59 -32.95 27.00
CA LYS A 192 -7.15 -31.85 27.78
C LYS A 192 -7.99 -30.93 26.88
N PRO A 193 -9.19 -30.52 27.31
CA PRO A 193 -9.98 -29.51 26.61
C PRO A 193 -9.16 -28.27 26.29
N LEU A 194 -9.33 -27.76 25.08
CA LEU A 194 -8.67 -26.57 24.52
C LEU A 194 -7.14 -26.68 24.44
N THR A 195 -6.57 -27.86 24.69
CA THR A 195 -5.14 -28.12 24.58
C THR A 195 -4.87 -28.97 23.35
N PRO A 196 -4.02 -28.52 22.41
CA PRO A 196 -3.67 -29.32 21.24
C PRO A 196 -2.80 -30.52 21.63
N ALA A 197 -3.05 -31.66 20.99
CA ALA A 197 -2.20 -32.84 20.99
C ALA A 197 -1.89 -33.26 19.56
N LEU A 198 -0.66 -33.70 19.30
CA LEU A 198 -0.17 -33.99 17.94
C LEU A 198 0.09 -35.49 17.76
N ALA A 199 -0.46 -36.04 16.69
CA ALA A 199 -0.03 -37.33 16.14
C ALA A 199 0.77 -37.10 14.85
N SER A 200 1.98 -37.66 14.80
CA SER A 200 2.90 -37.47 13.67
C SER A 200 3.10 -38.81 12.93
N PHE A 201 3.12 -38.74 11.60
CA PHE A 201 3.32 -39.87 10.70
C PHE A 201 4.46 -39.54 9.74
N SER A 202 5.47 -40.40 9.69
CA SER A 202 6.62 -40.25 8.81
C SER A 202 6.24 -40.56 7.36
N GLY A 203 7.10 -40.15 6.43
CA GLY A 203 6.91 -40.38 5.01
C GLY A 203 6.88 -41.85 4.61
N ASP A 204 7.39 -42.73 5.47
CA ASP A 204 7.40 -44.17 5.30
C ASP A 204 6.06 -44.81 5.72
N ASP A 205 5.27 -44.11 6.54
CA ASP A 205 3.90 -44.53 6.91
C ASP A 205 2.89 -44.24 5.78
N VAL A 206 3.30 -43.49 4.74
CA VAL A 206 2.46 -43.10 3.60
C VAL A 206 2.76 -44.00 2.39
N ALA A 207 1.92 -45.02 2.21
CA ALA A 207 2.08 -46.01 1.14
C ALA A 207 1.24 -45.73 -0.13
N ALA A 208 0.41 -44.68 -0.13
CA ALA A 208 -0.47 -44.32 -1.25
C ALA A 208 -0.54 -42.80 -1.45
N GLU A 209 -0.93 -42.39 -2.66
CA GLU A 209 -1.16 -40.98 -2.97
C GLU A 209 -2.46 -40.44 -2.35
N ALA A 210 -3.45 -41.30 -2.12
CA ALA A 210 -4.68 -40.94 -1.43
C ALA A 210 -4.73 -41.63 -0.07
N MET A 211 -4.77 -40.82 0.98
CA MET A 211 -4.75 -41.29 2.36
C MET A 211 -6.01 -40.82 3.09
N THR A 212 -6.35 -41.50 4.17
CA THR A 212 -7.42 -41.13 5.08
C THR A 212 -6.86 -41.08 6.50
N VAL A 213 -7.07 -39.97 7.19
CA VAL A 213 -6.78 -39.80 8.62
C VAL A 213 -8.10 -39.88 9.39
N THR A 214 -8.21 -40.89 10.23
CA THR A 214 -9.36 -41.09 11.13
C THR A 214 -8.94 -40.76 12.55
N VAL A 215 -9.58 -39.77 13.15
CA VAL A 215 -9.44 -39.43 14.58
C VAL A 215 -10.65 -39.94 15.33
N ARG A 216 -10.44 -40.84 16.28
CA ARG A 216 -11.46 -41.30 17.23
C ARG A 216 -11.11 -40.84 18.62
N VAL A 217 -11.98 -40.07 19.27
CA VAL A 217 -11.83 -39.66 20.67
C VAL A 217 -12.71 -40.54 21.54
N THR A 218 -12.15 -41.12 22.59
CA THR A 218 -12.84 -41.95 23.58
C THR A 218 -12.79 -41.31 24.96
N ASP A 219 -13.75 -41.62 25.83
CA ASP A 219 -13.70 -41.29 27.26
C ASP A 219 -13.16 -42.45 28.12
N GLN A 220 -13.12 -42.27 29.44
CA GLN A 220 -12.64 -43.26 30.41
C GLN A 220 -13.31 -44.64 30.32
N ASP A 221 -14.55 -44.70 29.80
CA ASP A 221 -15.32 -45.94 29.67
C ASP A 221 -15.01 -46.64 28.32
N GLY A 222 -14.12 -46.06 27.51
CA GLY A 222 -13.81 -46.54 26.16
C GLY A 222 -14.88 -46.18 25.12
N THR A 223 -15.86 -45.35 25.47
CA THR A 223 -16.94 -44.97 24.55
C THR A 223 -16.41 -43.93 23.57
N THR A 224 -16.60 -44.16 22.26
CA THR A 224 -16.27 -43.13 21.25
C THR A 224 -17.22 -41.95 21.40
N VAL A 225 -16.67 -40.81 21.81
CA VAL A 225 -17.42 -39.55 21.99
C VAL A 225 -17.36 -38.68 20.74
N PHE A 226 -16.39 -38.90 19.86
CA PHE A 226 -16.27 -38.20 18.59
C PHE A 226 -15.44 -39.00 17.57
N GLU A 227 -15.82 -38.93 16.30
CA GLU A 227 -15.03 -39.43 15.17
C GLU A 227 -14.97 -38.36 14.08
N SER A 228 -13.77 -38.16 13.51
CA SER A 228 -13.58 -37.33 12.32
C SER A 228 -12.70 -38.05 11.32
N ILE A 229 -13.09 -37.98 10.06
CA ILE A 229 -12.35 -38.53 8.93
C ILE A 229 -11.91 -37.36 8.04
N ARG A 230 -10.65 -37.39 7.60
CA ARG A 230 -10.05 -36.42 6.69
C ARG A 230 -9.33 -37.15 5.59
N ASP A 231 -9.69 -36.87 4.34
CA ASP A 231 -8.97 -37.39 3.20
C ASP A 231 -7.82 -36.45 2.83
N LEU A 232 -6.68 -37.04 2.49
CA LEU A 232 -5.49 -36.34 2.03
C LEU A 232 -5.19 -36.81 0.61
N GLU A 233 -5.11 -35.88 -0.33
CA GLU A 233 -4.69 -36.16 -1.69
C GLU A 233 -3.27 -35.64 -1.92
N LYS A 234 -2.39 -36.56 -2.30
CA LYS A 234 -0.97 -36.36 -2.63
C LYS A 234 -0.23 -35.47 -1.61
N PRO A 235 -0.25 -35.83 -0.31
CA PRO A 235 0.27 -34.96 0.76
C PRO A 235 1.75 -34.58 0.63
N PHE A 236 2.54 -35.35 -0.13
CA PHE A 236 3.96 -35.08 -0.40
C PHE A 236 4.28 -34.85 -1.88
N ARG A 237 3.27 -34.83 -2.75
CA ARG A 237 3.42 -34.58 -4.19
C ARG A 237 2.29 -33.67 -4.68
N PRO A 238 2.09 -32.50 -4.07
CA PRO A 238 1.13 -31.55 -4.60
C PRO A 238 1.52 -31.18 -6.04
N TRP A 239 0.52 -30.85 -6.85
CA TRP A 239 0.69 -30.64 -8.30
C TRP A 239 1.71 -29.54 -8.66
N TRP A 240 2.01 -28.64 -7.72
CA TRP A 240 2.94 -27.52 -7.87
C TRP A 240 4.37 -27.81 -7.40
N LEU A 241 4.64 -28.96 -6.75
CA LEU A 241 5.94 -29.24 -6.14
C LEU A 241 7.08 -29.18 -7.16
N ASP A 242 6.89 -29.87 -8.29
CA ASP A 242 7.88 -30.01 -9.36
C ASP A 242 7.71 -28.95 -10.46
N ASP A 243 6.89 -27.92 -10.24
CA ASP A 243 6.66 -26.86 -11.23
C ASP A 243 7.90 -25.97 -11.39
N THR A 244 8.36 -25.86 -12.63
CA THR A 244 9.58 -25.15 -13.03
C THR A 244 9.28 -23.83 -13.74
N THR A 245 8.08 -23.28 -13.62
CA THR A 245 7.68 -22.02 -14.26
C THR A 245 8.72 -20.92 -14.00
N GLY A 246 9.21 -20.30 -15.08
CA GLY A 246 10.20 -19.22 -15.04
C GLY A 246 11.62 -19.65 -14.69
N ALA A 247 11.91 -20.94 -14.52
CA ALA A 247 13.24 -21.45 -14.21
C ALA A 247 14.19 -21.51 -15.43
N ASP A 248 13.71 -21.11 -16.60
CA ASP A 248 14.52 -21.09 -17.82
C ASP A 248 15.77 -20.21 -17.65
N GLU A 249 16.93 -20.76 -17.97
CA GLU A 249 18.21 -20.03 -17.91
C GLU A 249 18.41 -19.13 -19.14
N VAL A 250 17.54 -18.12 -19.25
CA VAL A 250 17.52 -17.14 -20.34
C VAL A 250 17.90 -15.75 -19.86
N VAL A 251 18.42 -14.92 -20.77
CA VAL A 251 18.72 -13.51 -20.52
C VAL A 251 17.72 -12.66 -21.29
N LEU A 252 16.92 -11.86 -20.58
CA LEU A 252 15.87 -11.03 -21.16
C LEU A 252 16.17 -9.53 -21.00
N PRO A 253 15.77 -8.66 -21.95
CA PRO A 253 16.01 -7.23 -21.88
C PRO A 253 15.41 -6.59 -20.62
N PRO A 254 16.10 -5.63 -19.97
CA PRO A 254 17.31 -4.96 -20.47
C PRO A 254 18.64 -5.65 -20.12
N TYR A 255 18.62 -6.80 -19.45
CA TYR A 255 19.85 -7.50 -19.14
C TYR A 255 20.53 -8.00 -20.42
N LYS A 256 21.87 -8.11 -20.36
CA LYS A 256 22.69 -8.61 -21.47
C LYS A 256 23.46 -9.85 -21.02
N PRO A 257 23.74 -10.79 -21.94
CA PRO A 257 24.54 -11.96 -21.62
C PRO A 257 25.91 -11.58 -21.05
N LEU A 258 26.39 -12.41 -20.11
CA LEU A 258 27.75 -12.32 -19.59
C LEU A 258 28.76 -12.50 -20.73
N ARG A 259 29.83 -11.72 -20.67
CA ARG A 259 31.02 -11.92 -21.50
C ARG A 259 32.20 -12.28 -20.62
N VAL A 260 33.08 -13.15 -21.11
CA VAL A 260 34.33 -13.49 -20.42
C VAL A 260 35.49 -13.02 -21.29
N VAL A 261 36.40 -12.24 -20.70
CA VAL A 261 37.61 -11.73 -21.37
C VAL A 261 38.82 -12.03 -20.47
N GLY A 262 39.62 -13.01 -20.86
CA GLY A 262 40.68 -13.54 -19.99
C GLY A 262 40.09 -14.12 -18.70
N ALA A 263 40.51 -13.61 -17.55
CA ALA A 263 39.98 -14.00 -16.23
C ALA A 263 38.86 -13.07 -15.73
N ALA A 264 38.44 -12.07 -16.53
CA ALA A 264 37.40 -11.13 -16.16
C ALA A 264 36.03 -11.61 -16.66
N VAL A 265 35.01 -11.52 -15.80
CA VAL A 265 33.60 -11.75 -16.13
C VAL A 265 32.88 -10.42 -16.18
N LEU A 266 32.20 -10.14 -17.28
CA LEU A 266 31.65 -8.83 -17.63
C LEU A 266 30.11 -8.91 -17.75
N PRO A 267 29.38 -8.64 -16.65
CA PRO A 267 27.99 -8.20 -16.72
C PRO A 267 27.87 -6.83 -17.43
N ASP A 268 26.66 -6.45 -17.87
CA ASP A 268 26.49 -5.17 -18.56
C ASP A 268 26.98 -3.99 -17.70
N GLY A 269 27.82 -3.11 -18.27
CA GLY A 269 28.39 -1.94 -17.57
C GLY A 269 29.39 -2.24 -16.45
N ARG A 270 29.71 -3.51 -16.16
CA ARG A 270 30.57 -3.92 -15.03
C ARG A 270 31.61 -4.95 -15.44
N SER A 271 32.64 -5.11 -14.62
CA SER A 271 33.66 -6.17 -14.78
C SER A 271 34.14 -6.66 -13.42
N TYR A 272 34.25 -7.98 -13.28
CA TYR A 272 34.74 -8.64 -12.07
C TYR A 272 35.92 -9.54 -12.39
N ARG A 273 36.92 -9.53 -11.51
CA ARG A 273 37.98 -10.54 -11.47
C ARG A 273 38.06 -11.11 -10.07
N LEU A 274 38.08 -12.43 -9.96
CA LEU A 274 38.21 -13.11 -8.67
C LEU A 274 39.63 -13.62 -8.45
N GLY A 275 40.08 -13.61 -7.19
CA GLY A 275 41.37 -14.14 -6.76
C GLY A 275 41.35 -15.66 -6.55
N SER A 276 42.42 -16.19 -5.96
CA SER A 276 42.54 -17.60 -5.55
C SER A 276 41.49 -18.00 -4.51
N SER A 277 41.17 -17.10 -3.58
CA SER A 277 40.13 -17.31 -2.54
C SER A 277 38.70 -17.04 -3.01
N LEU A 278 38.46 -16.93 -4.33
CA LEU A 278 37.16 -16.60 -4.93
C LEU A 278 36.57 -15.23 -4.54
N LEU A 279 37.38 -14.37 -3.92
CA LEU A 279 36.99 -13.01 -3.56
C LEU A 279 37.31 -12.01 -4.68
N PRO A 280 36.52 -10.93 -4.86
CA PRO A 280 36.79 -9.91 -5.87
C PRO A 280 38.15 -9.22 -5.66
N VAL A 281 39.04 -9.32 -6.65
CA VAL A 281 40.34 -8.62 -6.65
C VAL A 281 40.34 -7.38 -7.54
N ASP A 282 39.36 -7.26 -8.44
CA ASP A 282 39.08 -6.09 -9.24
C ASP A 282 37.58 -5.99 -9.53
N VAL A 283 37.01 -4.80 -9.35
CA VAL A 283 35.61 -4.49 -9.64
C VAL A 283 35.57 -3.14 -10.34
N GLN A 284 35.03 -3.13 -11.55
CA GLN A 284 34.85 -1.91 -12.34
C GLN A 284 33.38 -1.65 -12.64
N ILE A 285 32.97 -0.38 -12.54
CA ILE A 285 31.62 0.08 -12.87
C ILE A 285 31.73 1.29 -13.80
N GLY A 286 31.19 1.17 -15.02
CA GLY A 286 31.31 2.21 -16.05
C GLY A 286 32.76 2.58 -16.35
N GLY A 287 33.67 1.60 -16.33
CA GLY A 287 35.11 1.78 -16.55
C GLY A 287 35.90 2.35 -15.35
N ASN A 288 35.25 2.59 -14.21
CA ASN A 288 35.91 3.11 -13.01
C ASN A 288 36.22 1.95 -12.04
N PRO A 289 37.47 1.76 -11.60
CA PRO A 289 37.78 0.81 -10.54
C PRO A 289 37.17 1.31 -9.23
N ILE A 290 36.42 0.47 -8.53
CA ILE A 290 35.70 0.86 -7.30
C ILE A 290 36.48 0.47 -6.05
N LEU A 291 37.17 -0.66 -6.11
CA LEU A 291 38.00 -1.13 -5.03
C LEU A 291 39.28 -0.26 -4.91
N ALA A 292 39.69 0.03 -3.68
CA ALA A 292 40.99 0.64 -3.39
C ALA A 292 42.10 -0.42 -3.25
N ALA A 293 41.72 -1.65 -2.93
CA ALA A 293 42.58 -2.84 -2.90
C ALA A 293 41.72 -4.11 -3.08
N PRO A 294 42.31 -5.29 -3.32
CA PRO A 294 41.54 -6.53 -3.38
C PRO A 294 40.68 -6.78 -2.14
N VAL A 295 39.52 -7.39 -2.31
CA VAL A 295 38.75 -7.98 -1.20
C VAL A 295 39.54 -9.15 -0.64
N VAL A 296 39.78 -9.14 0.68
CA VAL A 296 40.67 -10.11 1.34
C VAL A 296 40.04 -10.67 2.59
N LEU A 297 40.25 -11.96 2.82
CA LEU A 297 39.94 -12.61 4.09
C LEU A 297 41.21 -12.61 4.94
N ARG A 298 41.30 -11.74 5.95
CA ARG A 298 42.44 -11.66 6.85
C ARG A 298 42.33 -12.71 7.94
N ALA A 299 43.40 -13.46 8.18
CA ALA A 299 43.51 -14.39 9.29
C ALA A 299 44.66 -14.00 10.22
N ARG A 300 44.46 -14.14 11.53
CA ARG A 300 45.53 -14.09 12.53
C ARG A 300 45.63 -15.46 13.19
N ILE A 301 46.79 -16.10 13.02
CA ILE A 301 47.07 -17.44 13.52
C ILE A 301 48.47 -17.47 14.13
N GLY A 302 48.58 -17.90 15.38
CA GLY A 302 49.84 -17.92 16.12
C GLY A 302 50.36 -16.51 16.41
N GLY A 303 49.45 -15.55 16.61
CA GLY A 303 49.77 -14.15 16.90
C GLY A 303 50.23 -13.31 15.70
N GLN A 304 50.28 -13.90 14.50
CA GLN A 304 50.77 -13.23 13.28
C GLN A 304 49.67 -13.14 12.23
N PRO A 305 49.56 -12.02 11.48
CA PRO A 305 48.77 -11.97 10.26
C PRO A 305 49.26 -13.00 9.24
N ARG A 306 48.33 -13.69 8.59
CA ARG A 306 48.58 -14.68 7.54
C ARG A 306 47.73 -14.36 6.32
N ASP A 307 48.31 -14.52 5.14
CA ASP A 307 47.62 -14.35 3.86
C ASP A 307 47.29 -15.70 3.25
N TRP A 308 46.19 -15.75 2.50
CA TRP A 308 45.77 -16.93 1.75
C TRP A 308 46.59 -17.08 0.47
N ALA A 309 47.21 -18.24 0.28
CA ALA A 309 47.99 -18.56 -0.91
C ALA A 309 47.37 -19.75 -1.65
N GLY A 310 47.20 -19.63 -2.95
CA GLY A 310 46.60 -20.68 -3.78
C GLY A 310 46.75 -20.38 -5.26
N ALA A 311 46.44 -21.35 -6.11
CA ALA A 311 46.37 -21.14 -7.55
C ALA A 311 45.25 -20.16 -7.91
N ALA A 312 45.33 -19.54 -9.09
CA ALA A 312 44.24 -18.70 -9.59
C ALA A 312 42.94 -19.54 -9.69
N SER A 313 41.80 -18.92 -9.37
CA SER A 313 40.51 -19.57 -9.54
C SER A 313 40.26 -19.87 -11.02
N ALA A 314 39.65 -21.02 -11.28
CA ALA A 314 39.38 -21.53 -12.62
C ALA A 314 37.90 -21.41 -12.95
N ILE A 315 37.57 -20.99 -14.17
CA ILE A 315 36.22 -21.09 -14.70
C ILE A 315 35.94 -22.57 -14.99
N VAL A 316 34.94 -23.13 -14.32
CA VAL A 316 34.51 -24.53 -14.49
C VAL A 316 33.22 -24.63 -15.30
N GLU A 317 32.49 -23.53 -15.45
CA GLU A 317 31.27 -23.44 -16.26
C GLU A 317 31.08 -22.02 -16.79
N GLN A 318 30.68 -21.86 -18.05
CA GLN A 318 30.50 -20.57 -18.69
C GLN A 318 29.34 -20.60 -19.68
N ASN A 319 28.31 -19.80 -19.40
CA ASN A 319 27.16 -19.56 -20.27
C ASN A 319 26.86 -18.06 -20.36
N GLY A 320 25.87 -17.68 -21.18
CA GLY A 320 25.40 -16.29 -21.27
C GLY A 320 24.69 -15.81 -20.00
N HIS A 321 24.08 -16.70 -19.22
CA HIS A 321 23.30 -16.34 -18.04
C HIS A 321 24.09 -16.51 -16.71
N HIS A 322 25.14 -17.36 -16.66
CA HIS A 322 26.05 -17.44 -15.51
C HIS A 322 27.45 -17.92 -15.88
N VAL A 323 28.39 -17.69 -14.97
CA VAL A 323 29.73 -18.29 -14.94
C VAL A 323 29.95 -18.90 -13.56
N ILE A 324 30.51 -20.11 -13.49
CA ILE A 324 30.94 -20.71 -12.22
C ILE A 324 32.46 -20.81 -12.19
N MET A 325 33.03 -20.32 -11.10
CA MET A 325 34.46 -20.40 -10.79
C MET A 325 34.68 -21.30 -9.59
N GLN A 326 35.80 -22.02 -9.58
CA GLN A 326 36.24 -22.86 -8.47
C GLN A 326 37.65 -22.43 -8.03
N GLY A 327 37.89 -22.44 -6.72
CA GLY A 327 39.16 -21.99 -6.14
C GLY A 327 39.46 -22.67 -4.81
N SER A 328 40.74 -22.67 -4.46
CA SER A 328 41.22 -23.12 -3.15
C SER A 328 42.49 -22.37 -2.78
N ALA A 329 42.65 -22.10 -1.49
CA ALA A 329 43.82 -21.44 -0.93
C ALA A 329 44.09 -21.94 0.49
N ASP A 330 45.34 -21.87 0.92
CA ASP A 330 45.81 -22.29 2.23
C ASP A 330 46.29 -21.09 3.05
N CYS A 331 46.09 -21.15 4.37
CA CYS A 331 46.51 -20.11 5.30
C CYS A 331 46.80 -20.69 6.69
N GLY A 332 48.08 -20.79 7.08
CA GLY A 332 48.48 -21.06 8.47
C GLY A 332 47.91 -22.34 9.08
N GLY A 333 47.73 -23.41 8.29
CA GLY A 333 47.13 -24.67 8.73
C GLY A 333 45.62 -24.79 8.45
N LEU A 334 45.01 -23.76 7.85
CA LEU A 334 43.66 -23.81 7.30
C LEU A 334 43.69 -23.97 5.78
N VAL A 335 42.64 -24.61 5.25
CA VAL A 335 42.31 -24.70 3.82
C VAL A 335 40.96 -24.02 3.61
N LEU A 336 40.89 -23.17 2.59
CA LEU A 336 39.68 -22.61 2.02
C LEU A 336 39.47 -23.26 0.66
N ALA A 337 38.25 -23.71 0.39
CA ALA A 337 37.83 -24.19 -0.91
C ALA A 337 36.37 -23.82 -1.16
N GLY A 338 36.00 -23.60 -2.43
CA GLY A 338 34.62 -23.20 -2.72
C GLY A 338 34.30 -23.04 -4.19
N ARG A 339 33.13 -22.47 -4.44
CA ARG A 339 32.67 -22.05 -5.77
C ARG A 339 32.08 -20.64 -5.72
N ALA A 340 32.26 -19.88 -6.79
CA ALA A 340 31.59 -18.61 -7.01
C ALA A 340 30.73 -18.69 -8.27
N ARG A 341 29.45 -18.35 -8.17
CA ARG A 341 28.53 -18.21 -9.31
C ARG A 341 28.30 -16.73 -9.58
N ILE A 342 28.65 -16.28 -10.78
CA ILE A 342 28.40 -14.92 -11.27
C ILE A 342 27.22 -14.99 -12.23
N GLU A 343 26.16 -14.24 -11.98
CA GLU A 343 24.96 -14.19 -12.85
C GLU A 343 24.92 -12.93 -13.73
N TYR A 344 24.12 -12.95 -14.79
CA TYR A 344 24.03 -11.88 -15.80
C TYR A 344 23.61 -10.50 -15.25
N ASP A 345 22.94 -10.44 -14.11
CA ASP A 345 22.60 -9.20 -13.41
C ASP A 345 23.75 -8.70 -12.50
N GLY A 346 24.91 -9.36 -12.53
CA GLY A 346 26.11 -9.01 -11.77
C GLY A 346 26.14 -9.50 -10.33
N MET A 347 25.19 -10.34 -9.91
CA MET A 347 25.27 -10.98 -8.59
C MET A 347 26.40 -12.02 -8.58
N ILE A 348 27.25 -11.97 -7.54
CA ILE A 348 28.27 -12.98 -7.25
C ILE A 348 27.83 -13.72 -5.99
N ARG A 349 27.50 -15.01 -6.08
CA ARG A 349 27.29 -15.88 -4.92
C ARG A 349 28.56 -16.66 -4.67
N THR A 350 29.07 -16.63 -3.45
CA THR A 350 30.27 -17.37 -3.03
C THR A 350 29.90 -18.35 -1.94
N ASP A 351 30.14 -19.63 -2.19
CA ASP A 351 29.99 -20.72 -1.23
C ASP A 351 31.41 -21.20 -0.85
N LEU A 352 31.84 -20.93 0.38
CA LEU A 352 33.18 -21.25 0.91
C LEU A 352 33.09 -22.25 2.06
N GLU A 353 33.99 -23.22 2.07
CA GLU A 353 34.29 -24.07 3.22
C GLU A 353 35.68 -23.72 3.74
N ILE A 354 35.80 -23.47 5.04
CA ILE A 354 37.06 -23.26 5.75
C ILE A 354 37.24 -24.40 6.74
N ARG A 355 38.36 -25.10 6.67
CA ARG A 355 38.63 -26.28 7.52
C ARG A 355 40.11 -26.36 7.91
N PRO A 356 40.44 -27.08 8.99
CA PRO A 356 41.82 -27.48 9.25
C PRO A 356 42.41 -28.29 8.08
N ALA A 357 43.70 -28.12 7.81
CA ALA A 357 44.41 -28.83 6.75
C ALA A 357 44.59 -30.32 7.04
N SER A 358 44.70 -30.70 8.32
CA SER A 358 44.72 -32.09 8.77
C SER A 358 43.44 -32.41 9.54
N GLU A 359 42.86 -33.59 9.30
CA GLU A 359 41.62 -34.03 9.97
C GLU A 359 41.76 -34.18 11.50
N ALA A 360 42.98 -34.44 11.98
CA ALA A 360 43.29 -34.55 13.41
C ALA A 360 43.80 -33.23 14.03
N GLY A 361 43.95 -32.16 13.24
CA GLY A 361 44.53 -30.90 13.68
C GLY A 361 43.50 -29.89 14.13
N GLU A 362 43.70 -29.30 15.29
CA GLU A 362 42.97 -28.11 15.74
C GLU A 362 43.80 -26.86 15.43
N VAL A 363 43.17 -25.82 14.86
CA VAL A 363 43.83 -24.55 14.57
C VAL A 363 43.23 -23.45 15.44
N ALA A 364 44.05 -22.80 16.25
CA ALA A 364 43.64 -21.61 16.99
C ALA A 364 43.61 -20.40 16.04
N VAL A 365 42.41 -19.87 15.79
CA VAL A 365 42.17 -18.70 14.95
C VAL A 365 41.90 -17.51 15.87
N GLU A 366 42.87 -16.62 15.99
CA GLU A 366 42.70 -15.44 16.84
C GLU A 366 41.73 -14.45 16.18
N GLU A 367 41.75 -14.33 14.86
CA GLU A 367 40.89 -13.45 14.10
C GLU A 367 40.67 -13.98 12.68
N LEU A 368 39.44 -13.88 12.17
CA LEU A 368 39.11 -14.06 10.76
C LEU A 368 38.16 -12.94 10.31
N THR A 369 38.63 -12.03 9.46
CA THR A 369 37.89 -10.82 9.06
C THR A 369 37.91 -10.67 7.54
N LEU A 370 36.73 -10.55 6.91
CA LEU A 370 36.61 -10.19 5.50
C LEU A 370 36.66 -8.67 5.36
N GLU A 371 37.65 -8.15 4.62
CA GLU A 371 37.83 -6.72 4.37
C GLU A 371 37.50 -6.38 2.91
N ILE A 372 36.64 -5.38 2.72
CA ILE A 372 36.22 -4.86 1.42
C ILE A 372 36.64 -3.37 1.37
N PRO A 373 37.82 -3.06 0.82
CA PRO A 373 38.31 -1.68 0.72
C PRO A 373 37.82 -1.01 -0.57
N LEU A 374 36.96 -0.01 -0.45
CA LEU A 374 36.48 0.85 -1.53
C LEU A 374 37.28 2.16 -1.60
N GLN A 375 37.36 2.75 -2.78
CA GLN A 375 37.84 4.12 -2.93
C GLN A 375 36.87 5.08 -2.24
N GLY A 376 37.36 5.96 -1.38
CA GLY A 376 36.54 6.83 -0.54
C GLY A 376 35.62 7.75 -1.34
N ARG A 377 36.05 8.17 -2.53
CA ARG A 377 35.24 8.97 -3.47
C ARG A 377 34.00 8.25 -4.04
N TYR A 378 33.91 6.92 -3.89
CA TYR A 378 32.77 6.11 -4.33
C TYR A 378 32.01 5.49 -3.14
N ALA A 379 32.32 5.89 -1.91
CA ALA A 379 31.69 5.40 -0.68
C ALA A 379 31.17 6.58 0.15
N GLU A 380 30.37 7.43 -0.49
CA GLU A 380 29.73 8.61 0.12
C GLU A 380 28.56 8.22 1.02
N TYR A 381 27.82 7.18 0.62
CA TYR A 381 26.60 6.71 1.26
C TYR A 381 26.76 5.32 1.84
N LEU A 382 26.02 5.06 2.91
CA LEU A 382 25.81 3.75 3.52
C LEU A 382 24.33 3.42 3.47
N TYR A 383 24.03 2.20 3.02
CA TYR A 383 22.71 1.58 3.17
C TYR A 383 22.86 0.25 3.90
N THR A 384 21.98 -0.02 4.86
CA THR A 384 21.88 -1.32 5.54
C THR A 384 20.44 -1.81 5.54
N PHE A 385 20.24 -3.13 5.56
CA PHE A 385 18.93 -3.74 5.78
C PHE A 385 19.01 -4.71 6.97
N PRO A 386 17.95 -4.82 7.81
CA PRO A 386 16.65 -4.14 7.70
C PRO A 386 16.68 -2.66 8.12
N GLY A 387 15.83 -1.86 7.47
CA GLY A 387 15.44 -0.54 7.94
C GLY A 387 14.35 -0.59 9.01
N ARG A 388 13.75 0.57 9.32
CA ARG A 388 12.73 0.69 10.36
C ARG A 388 11.60 1.62 9.94
N TRP A 389 10.37 1.22 10.24
CA TRP A 389 9.18 2.05 9.98
C TRP A 389 9.27 3.42 10.66
N GLY A 390 8.85 4.49 9.98
CA GLY A 390 8.94 5.86 10.45
C GLY A 390 10.38 6.40 10.54
N SER A 391 11.33 5.83 9.79
CA SER A 391 12.73 6.23 9.83
C SER A 391 13.44 5.99 8.49
N VAL A 392 14.49 6.76 8.24
CA VAL A 392 15.47 6.56 7.17
C VAL A 392 16.88 6.30 7.73
N ALA A 393 17.02 5.99 9.03
CA ALA A 393 18.33 5.87 9.69
C ALA A 393 19.23 4.75 9.14
N ASN A 394 18.68 3.87 8.30
CA ASN A 394 19.43 2.82 7.61
C ASN A 394 20.07 3.28 6.30
N ALA A 395 19.79 4.51 5.84
CA ALA A 395 20.25 5.06 4.57
C ALA A 395 20.68 6.53 4.73
N GLY A 396 21.83 6.91 4.17
CA GLY A 396 22.29 8.30 4.16
C GLY A 396 23.78 8.43 3.97
N ALA A 397 24.32 9.64 4.21
CA ALA A 397 25.76 9.85 4.19
C ALA A 397 26.45 8.92 5.20
N LEU A 398 27.57 8.33 4.77
CA LEU A 398 28.42 7.56 5.68
C LEU A 398 28.89 8.51 6.81
N PRO A 399 28.58 8.26 8.08
CA PRO A 399 28.94 9.18 9.17
C PRO A 399 30.45 9.37 9.26
N PRO A 400 31.00 10.58 9.51
CA PRO A 400 32.44 10.86 9.49
C PRO A 400 33.31 9.87 10.28
N GLU A 401 32.83 9.45 11.45
CA GLU A 401 33.43 8.48 12.37
C GLU A 401 33.36 7.01 11.89
N GLY A 402 32.68 6.75 10.78
CA GLY A 402 32.39 5.41 10.29
C GLY A 402 31.06 4.86 10.82
N ALA A 403 30.87 3.55 10.69
CA ALA A 403 29.67 2.87 11.18
C ALA A 403 30.02 1.56 11.89
N ARG A 404 29.20 1.16 12.86
CA ARG A 404 29.32 -0.09 13.61
C ARG A 404 27.96 -0.72 13.78
N HIS A 405 27.85 -2.00 13.46
CA HIS A 405 26.62 -2.75 13.57
C HIS A 405 26.89 -4.18 14.03
N GLY A 406 25.93 -4.76 14.76
CA GLY A 406 25.77 -6.20 14.78
C GLY A 406 25.47 -6.76 13.38
N PHE A 407 25.19 -8.05 13.28
CA PHE A 407 24.94 -8.69 11.99
C PHE A 407 23.81 -7.98 11.22
N LYS A 408 24.10 -7.63 9.96
CA LYS A 408 23.13 -7.13 8.98
C LYS A 408 23.24 -8.01 7.74
N PRO A 409 22.13 -8.57 7.23
CA PRO A 409 22.18 -9.46 6.07
C PRO A 409 22.47 -8.75 4.74
N PHE A 410 22.42 -7.41 4.69
CA PHE A 410 22.78 -6.63 3.50
C PHE A 410 23.38 -5.28 3.89
N VAL A 411 24.51 -4.94 3.27
CA VAL A 411 25.21 -3.66 3.39
C VAL A 411 25.62 -3.19 1.99
N TRP A 412 25.40 -1.92 1.70
CA TRP A 412 25.82 -1.28 0.45
C TRP A 412 26.56 0.02 0.76
N LEU A 413 27.66 0.23 0.04
CA LEU A 413 28.43 1.48 0.03
C LEU A 413 28.48 1.99 -1.40
N GLY A 414 28.23 3.27 -1.59
CA GLY A 414 28.18 3.85 -2.93
C GLY A 414 28.13 5.37 -2.96
N ASP A 415 27.89 5.88 -4.16
CA ASP A 415 27.63 7.29 -4.46
C ASP A 415 26.28 7.43 -5.19
N ASN A 416 26.07 8.52 -5.90
CA ASN A 416 24.83 8.83 -6.64
C ASN A 416 24.61 8.00 -7.90
N ASP A 417 25.66 7.36 -8.41
CA ASP A 417 25.66 6.72 -9.72
C ASP A 417 26.05 5.24 -9.64
N ARG A 418 26.74 4.81 -8.58
CA ARG A 418 27.28 3.46 -8.45
C ARG A 418 27.41 3.01 -7.01
N GLY A 419 27.57 1.71 -6.81
CA GLY A 419 27.97 1.18 -5.51
C GLY A 419 28.29 -0.30 -5.53
N PHE A 420 28.62 -0.83 -4.36
CA PHE A 420 29.00 -2.22 -4.17
C PHE A 420 28.40 -2.74 -2.86
N SER A 421 27.62 -3.82 -2.96
CA SER A 421 26.99 -4.46 -1.81
C SER A 421 27.68 -5.76 -1.43
N TRP A 422 27.57 -6.09 -0.15
CA TRP A 422 27.78 -7.42 0.41
C TRP A 422 26.50 -7.88 1.11
N PHE A 423 26.19 -9.18 1.03
CA PHE A 423 25.01 -9.75 1.66
C PHE A 423 25.18 -11.21 2.08
N CYS A 424 24.46 -11.64 3.11
CA CYS A 424 24.50 -12.99 3.68
C CYS A 424 23.17 -13.32 4.36
N GLU A 425 22.68 -14.56 4.24
CA GLU A 425 21.37 -14.94 4.78
C GLU A 425 21.37 -15.15 6.30
N SER A 426 22.51 -15.47 6.92
CA SER A 426 22.56 -15.75 8.36
C SER A 426 23.90 -15.37 8.99
N ALA A 427 23.87 -15.21 10.32
CA ALA A 427 25.06 -15.09 11.16
C ALA A 427 25.64 -16.46 11.56
N GLN A 428 25.19 -17.55 10.92
CA GLN A 428 25.68 -18.89 11.23
C GLN A 428 27.21 -18.92 11.07
N HIS A 429 27.91 -19.41 12.09
CA HIS A 429 29.38 -19.45 12.15
C HIS A 429 30.08 -18.09 12.23
N TRP A 430 29.37 -17.02 12.60
CA TRP A 430 29.99 -15.76 13.03
C TRP A 430 30.18 -15.81 14.53
N LEU A 431 31.40 -15.93 15.04
CA LEU A 431 31.65 -16.24 16.44
C LEU A 431 32.47 -15.15 17.15
N PRO A 432 31.97 -14.57 18.27
CA PRO A 432 30.63 -14.78 18.85
C PRO A 432 29.51 -14.15 18.01
N GLU A 433 28.34 -14.80 17.95
CA GLU A 433 27.21 -14.42 17.04
C GLU A 433 26.57 -13.06 17.35
N ASP A 434 26.53 -12.65 18.62
CA ASP A 434 25.78 -11.48 19.07
C ASP A 434 26.68 -10.24 19.28
N ARG A 435 27.78 -10.13 18.53
CA ARG A 435 28.70 -8.99 18.66
C ARG A 435 28.14 -7.73 17.99
N GLU A 436 28.15 -6.61 18.71
CA GLU A 436 27.68 -5.29 18.22
C GLU A 436 28.61 -4.65 17.17
N ASP A 437 29.81 -5.21 16.99
CA ASP A 437 30.83 -4.78 16.04
C ASP A 437 31.10 -5.83 14.95
N ALA A 438 30.13 -6.72 14.68
CA ALA A 438 30.23 -7.74 13.63
C ALA A 438 30.58 -7.12 12.27
N ILE A 439 30.02 -5.93 12.02
CA ILE A 439 30.21 -5.15 10.82
C ILE A 439 30.73 -3.77 11.21
N THR A 440 31.87 -3.37 10.66
CA THR A 440 32.40 -2.00 10.79
C THR A 440 32.67 -1.39 9.43
N VAL A 441 32.44 -0.08 9.31
CA VAL A 441 32.85 0.72 8.15
C VAL A 441 33.79 1.80 8.64
N ASP A 442 35.06 1.70 8.29
CA ASP A 442 36.11 2.60 8.78
C ASP A 442 36.68 3.44 7.63
N ARG A 443 36.97 4.73 7.88
CA ARG A 443 37.73 5.58 6.94
C ARG A 443 39.23 5.45 7.20
N GLU A 444 39.99 5.18 6.16
CA GLU A 444 41.44 5.02 6.22
C GLU A 444 42.12 5.81 5.10
N GLY A 445 42.47 7.07 5.35
CA GLY A 445 43.02 7.94 4.32
C GLY A 445 42.01 8.18 3.20
N ASP A 446 42.35 7.78 1.97
CA ASP A 446 41.52 7.93 0.77
C ASP A 446 40.62 6.72 0.47
N ARG A 447 40.59 5.71 1.35
CA ARG A 447 39.74 4.53 1.23
C ARG A 447 38.74 4.39 2.39
N VAL A 448 37.65 3.69 2.12
CA VAL A 448 36.64 3.25 3.10
C VAL A 448 36.69 1.73 3.14
N VAL A 449 36.79 1.14 4.32
CA VAL A 449 36.92 -0.31 4.48
C VAL A 449 35.71 -0.85 5.23
N LEU A 450 34.91 -1.68 4.55
CA LEU A 450 33.87 -2.51 5.17
C LEU A 450 34.52 -3.78 5.71
N ARG A 451 34.38 -4.03 7.00
CA ARG A 451 34.92 -5.20 7.70
C ARG A 451 33.81 -6.06 8.26
N LEU A 452 33.94 -7.36 8.02
CA LEU A 452 32.99 -8.38 8.45
C LEU A 452 33.77 -9.38 9.31
N ARG A 453 33.59 -9.31 10.63
CA ARG A 453 34.39 -10.03 11.62
C ARG A 453 33.78 -11.40 11.90
N LEU A 454 34.19 -12.40 11.11
CA LEU A 454 33.62 -13.75 11.13
C LEU A 454 34.01 -14.52 12.40
N LEU A 455 35.29 -14.52 12.79
CA LEU A 455 35.76 -15.24 13.98
C LEU A 455 36.64 -14.34 14.85
N ALA A 456 36.49 -14.47 16.16
CA ALA A 456 37.37 -13.86 17.15
C ALA A 456 37.70 -14.84 18.28
N GLY A 457 38.95 -15.31 18.33
CA GLY A 457 39.46 -16.17 19.40
C GLY A 457 38.84 -17.57 19.44
N VAL A 458 38.67 -18.22 18.28
CA VAL A 458 38.01 -19.52 18.13
C VAL A 458 39.04 -20.62 17.86
N ARG A 459 38.82 -21.82 18.41
CA ARG A 459 39.57 -23.02 18.02
C ARG A 459 38.77 -23.81 17.00
N LEU A 460 39.33 -23.96 15.81
CA LEU A 460 38.68 -24.66 14.71
C LEU A 460 39.10 -26.13 14.68
N ASN A 461 38.12 -27.03 14.82
CA ASN A 461 38.30 -28.48 14.76
C ASN A 461 37.33 -29.17 13.78
N ALA A 462 36.44 -28.41 13.13
CA ALA A 462 35.48 -28.89 12.14
C ALA A 462 35.34 -27.84 11.01
N PRO A 463 34.86 -28.23 9.82
CA PRO A 463 34.63 -27.28 8.73
C PRO A 463 33.55 -26.25 9.07
N LEU A 464 33.78 -24.99 8.69
CA LEU A 464 32.77 -23.93 8.69
C LEU A 464 32.39 -23.60 7.25
N ARG A 465 31.09 -23.42 7.00
CA ARG A 465 30.56 -23.09 5.68
C ARG A 465 29.97 -21.69 5.69
N TYR A 466 30.37 -20.88 4.72
CA TYR A 466 29.88 -19.53 4.52
C TYR A 466 29.29 -19.42 3.12
N THR A 467 28.05 -18.93 3.04
CA THR A 467 27.42 -18.52 1.79
C THR A 467 27.06 -17.05 1.89
N PHE A 468 27.67 -16.24 1.03
CA PHE A 468 27.42 -14.81 0.94
C PHE A 468 27.51 -14.35 -0.50
N GLY A 469 27.18 -13.10 -0.78
CA GLY A 469 27.31 -12.54 -2.11
C GLY A 469 27.75 -11.10 -2.16
N PHE A 470 28.08 -10.69 -3.37
CA PHE A 470 28.43 -9.32 -3.73
C PHE A 470 27.60 -8.90 -4.95
N GLN A 471 27.30 -7.61 -5.05
CA GLN A 471 26.70 -7.08 -6.28
C GLN A 471 27.10 -5.63 -6.51
N ALA A 472 27.59 -5.33 -7.71
CA ALA A 472 27.84 -3.95 -8.12
C ALA A 472 26.58 -3.34 -8.74
N THR A 473 26.28 -2.10 -8.36
CA THR A 473 25.11 -1.34 -8.84
C THR A 473 25.56 -0.14 -9.68
N PRO A 474 24.76 0.31 -10.67
CA PRO A 474 23.42 -0.16 -11.03
C PRO A 474 23.43 -1.55 -11.69
N VAL A 475 22.36 -2.33 -11.47
CA VAL A 475 22.32 -3.74 -11.93
C VAL A 475 21.91 -3.90 -13.40
N LYS A 476 21.29 -2.85 -13.96
CA LYS A 476 20.83 -2.77 -15.34
C LYS A 476 20.67 -1.30 -15.77
N THR A 477 20.63 -1.08 -17.08
CA THR A 477 20.13 0.18 -17.64
C THR A 477 18.65 0.00 -17.96
N PRO A 478 17.73 0.72 -17.32
CA PRO A 478 16.29 0.58 -17.59
C PRO A 478 15.92 0.92 -19.04
N GLU A 479 14.94 0.23 -19.62
CA GLU A 479 14.40 0.52 -20.97
C GLU A 479 13.45 1.73 -20.98
N LYS A 480 12.89 2.01 -19.80
CA LYS A 480 11.91 3.05 -19.52
C LYS A 480 12.36 3.82 -18.29
N THR A 481 12.10 5.12 -18.28
CA THR A 481 12.23 5.97 -17.09
C THR A 481 10.96 5.87 -16.25
N VAL A 482 10.99 6.42 -15.03
CA VAL A 482 9.81 6.47 -14.17
C VAL A 482 8.62 7.18 -14.82
N TRP A 483 8.90 8.19 -15.64
CA TRP A 483 7.92 9.03 -16.35
C TRP A 483 7.13 8.30 -17.44
N ASP A 484 7.67 7.19 -17.96
CA ASP A 484 7.05 6.43 -19.04
C ASP A 484 5.88 5.56 -18.56
N TYR A 485 5.94 5.07 -17.31
CA TYR A 485 4.99 4.07 -16.76
C TYR A 485 3.61 4.66 -16.44
N ARG A 486 3.56 5.91 -15.96
CA ARG A 486 2.34 6.66 -15.59
C ARG A 486 1.30 5.81 -14.83
N PRO A 487 1.69 5.22 -13.69
CA PRO A 487 0.83 4.30 -12.98
C PRO A 487 -0.21 5.00 -12.11
N PHE A 488 -1.38 4.36 -11.96
CA PHE A 488 -2.46 4.79 -11.08
C PHE A 488 -3.00 3.60 -10.28
N HIS A 489 -3.20 3.78 -8.98
CA HIS A 489 -3.70 2.72 -8.09
C HIS A 489 -5.21 2.78 -7.93
N ILE A 490 -5.85 1.62 -8.04
CA ILE A 490 -7.28 1.47 -7.75
C ILE A 490 -7.57 0.05 -7.30
N SER A 491 -8.75 -0.18 -6.70
CA SER A 491 -9.10 -1.47 -6.13
C SER A 491 -10.44 -2.01 -6.56
N GLN A 492 -11.26 -1.33 -7.38
CA GLN A 492 -12.67 -1.72 -7.61
C GLN A 492 -12.93 -2.14 -9.06
N TYR A 493 -13.67 -3.23 -9.28
CA TYR A 493 -14.17 -3.61 -10.60
C TYR A 493 -15.22 -2.62 -11.13
N GLY A 494 -15.49 -2.68 -12.44
CA GLY A 494 -16.53 -1.89 -13.10
C GLY A 494 -16.12 -0.47 -13.48
N LEU A 495 -14.84 -0.11 -13.39
CA LEU A 495 -14.31 1.22 -13.77
C LEU A 495 -14.59 1.56 -15.23
N GLN A 496 -14.60 0.54 -16.09
CA GLN A 496 -14.93 0.62 -17.51
C GLN A 496 -16.40 0.90 -17.80
N ASN A 497 -17.26 0.84 -16.79
CA ASN A 497 -18.71 1.08 -16.88
C ASN A 497 -19.18 2.18 -15.91
N ARG A 498 -18.37 2.49 -14.89
CA ARG A 498 -18.68 3.47 -13.85
C ARG A 498 -18.54 4.88 -14.44
N PRO A 499 -19.55 5.76 -14.34
CA PRO A 499 -19.41 7.16 -14.75
C PRO A 499 -18.24 7.86 -14.04
N ALA A 500 -17.50 8.70 -14.76
CA ALA A 500 -16.41 9.47 -14.15
C ALA A 500 -16.94 10.42 -13.05
N PRO A 501 -16.29 10.51 -11.87
CA PRO A 501 -16.73 11.31 -10.74
C PRO A 501 -16.31 12.79 -10.87
N ILE A 502 -16.38 13.36 -12.07
CA ILE A 502 -16.03 14.77 -12.29
C ILE A 502 -17.28 15.54 -12.64
N ASN A 503 -17.62 16.51 -11.79
CA ASN A 503 -18.56 17.54 -12.19
C ASN A 503 -17.80 18.56 -13.05
N GLY A 504 -18.41 18.95 -14.17
CA GLY A 504 -17.87 20.06 -14.94
C GLY A 504 -17.79 21.29 -14.05
N HIS A 505 -16.78 22.13 -14.25
CA HIS A 505 -16.71 23.43 -13.63
C HIS A 505 -16.16 24.43 -14.64
N ILE A 506 -16.38 25.71 -14.37
CA ILE A 506 -15.69 26.79 -15.04
C ILE A 506 -15.13 27.76 -14.00
N SER A 507 -13.94 28.29 -14.26
CA SER A 507 -13.28 29.20 -13.35
C SER A 507 -12.55 30.34 -14.06
N TYR A 508 -12.47 31.48 -13.37
CA TYR A 508 -11.84 32.71 -13.85
C TYR A 508 -10.91 33.25 -12.74
N PRO A 509 -9.81 33.95 -13.08
CA PRO A 509 -9.12 34.81 -12.11
C PRO A 509 -10.13 35.81 -11.52
N ALA A 510 -10.16 35.97 -10.20
CA ALA A 510 -11.07 36.92 -9.56
C ALA A 510 -10.65 38.38 -9.83
N ALA A 511 -9.34 38.63 -9.89
CA ALA A 511 -8.78 39.94 -10.21
C ALA A 511 -9.31 40.46 -11.57
N GLY A 512 -9.98 41.62 -11.55
CA GLY A 512 -10.59 42.23 -12.74
C GLY A 512 -11.93 41.62 -13.18
N THR A 513 -12.31 40.46 -12.65
CA THR A 513 -13.58 39.77 -12.97
C THR A 513 -14.69 40.10 -11.97
N ILE A 514 -14.33 40.33 -10.71
CA ILE A 514 -15.28 40.60 -9.62
C ILE A 514 -14.67 41.57 -8.60
N ARG A 515 -15.53 42.35 -7.94
CA ARG A 515 -15.19 43.19 -6.79
C ARG A 515 -15.68 42.58 -5.48
N GLY A 516 -14.85 42.59 -4.45
CA GLY A 516 -15.23 42.09 -3.12
C GLY A 516 -16.17 43.00 -2.35
N ASP A 517 -16.25 44.29 -2.69
CA ASP A 517 -16.96 45.31 -1.90
C ASP A 517 -18.38 45.62 -2.40
N ARG A 518 -18.62 45.55 -3.72
CA ARG A 518 -19.93 45.77 -4.35
C ARG A 518 -20.01 45.08 -5.71
N GLY A 519 -21.22 44.76 -6.18
CA GLY A 519 -21.42 44.19 -7.51
C GLY A 519 -22.70 43.38 -7.65
N THR A 520 -22.88 42.78 -8.82
CA THR A 520 -23.93 41.79 -9.09
C THR A 520 -23.37 40.68 -9.97
N ALA A 521 -23.66 39.43 -9.63
CA ALA A 521 -23.44 38.26 -10.46
C ALA A 521 -24.79 37.69 -10.91
N GLU A 522 -24.93 37.45 -12.21
CA GLU A 522 -26.15 37.00 -12.86
C GLU A 522 -25.85 35.81 -13.76
N MET A 523 -26.75 34.84 -13.77
CA MET A 523 -26.64 33.66 -14.62
C MET A 523 -28.00 33.02 -14.87
N TRP A 524 -28.14 32.43 -16.04
CA TRP A 524 -29.20 31.47 -16.34
C TRP A 524 -28.71 30.06 -16.02
N VAL A 525 -29.43 29.34 -15.16
CA VAL A 525 -29.09 27.96 -14.77
C VAL A 525 -30.23 27.00 -15.04
N LEU A 526 -29.88 25.81 -15.52
CA LEU A 526 -30.80 24.67 -15.58
C LEU A 526 -30.70 23.91 -14.24
N THR A 527 -31.80 23.89 -13.49
CA THR A 527 -31.82 23.31 -12.15
C THR A 527 -31.63 21.79 -12.18
N PRO A 528 -30.77 21.24 -11.32
CA PRO A 528 -30.39 19.83 -11.44
C PRO A 528 -31.26 18.87 -10.63
N CYS A 529 -32.14 19.40 -9.78
CA CYS A 529 -33.00 18.63 -8.89
C CYS A 529 -34.24 19.45 -8.52
N ASP A 530 -35.28 18.76 -8.08
CA ASP A 530 -36.44 19.39 -7.47
C ASP A 530 -36.04 20.06 -6.15
N SER A 531 -36.54 21.27 -5.92
CA SER A 531 -36.41 21.96 -4.63
C SER A 531 -37.80 22.28 -4.12
N ASP A 532 -38.12 21.81 -2.91
CA ASP A 532 -39.34 22.18 -2.20
C ASP A 532 -39.04 22.36 -0.71
N PRO A 533 -39.09 23.61 -0.17
CA PRO A 533 -38.81 23.89 1.23
C PRO A 533 -39.88 23.36 2.19
N ASN A 534 -40.96 22.77 1.67
CA ASN A 534 -41.98 22.05 2.42
C ASN A 534 -42.05 20.55 2.04
N GLY A 535 -41.19 20.11 1.13
CA GLY A 535 -41.15 18.75 0.61
C GLY A 535 -40.34 17.78 1.47
N PRO A 536 -40.40 16.47 1.14
CA PRO A 536 -39.75 15.41 1.92
C PRO A 536 -38.22 15.47 1.91
N GLY A 537 -37.59 16.20 0.98
CA GLY A 537 -36.14 16.36 0.91
C GLY A 537 -35.55 17.34 1.94
N LYS A 538 -36.37 18.14 2.61
CA LYS A 538 -35.90 19.07 3.64
C LYS A 538 -35.39 18.31 4.87
N GLY A 539 -34.17 18.62 5.28
CA GLY A 539 -33.47 17.97 6.39
C GLY A 539 -32.72 16.70 6.00
N ASP A 540 -32.81 16.26 4.74
CA ASP A 540 -32.05 15.10 4.25
C ASP A 540 -30.59 15.47 4.01
N LEU A 541 -29.70 14.95 4.86
CA LEU A 541 -28.26 15.19 4.78
C LEU A 541 -27.57 14.42 3.64
N SER A 542 -28.28 13.51 2.96
CA SER A 542 -27.75 12.80 1.79
C SER A 542 -27.79 13.63 0.50
N ILE A 543 -28.60 14.69 0.48
CA ILE A 543 -28.70 15.61 -0.67
C ILE A 543 -27.54 16.63 -0.60
N PRO A 544 -26.64 16.66 -1.59
CA PRO A 544 -25.46 17.54 -1.54
C PRO A 544 -25.80 19.01 -1.81
N ASN A 545 -24.89 19.91 -1.43
CA ASN A 545 -24.91 21.32 -1.83
C ASN A 545 -24.48 21.48 -3.31
N VAL A 546 -25.04 22.47 -4.01
CA VAL A 546 -24.64 22.86 -5.39
C VAL A 546 -24.02 24.24 -5.39
N GLY A 547 -22.70 24.34 -5.59
CA GLY A 547 -22.01 25.61 -5.78
C GLY A 547 -22.35 26.28 -7.11
N LEU A 548 -23.10 27.38 -7.07
CA LEU A 548 -23.53 28.13 -8.26
C LEU A 548 -22.54 29.23 -8.60
N PHE A 549 -22.00 29.89 -7.58
CA PHE A 549 -21.01 30.95 -7.70
C PHE A 549 -20.12 30.93 -6.47
N THR A 550 -18.82 30.70 -6.62
CA THR A 550 -17.89 30.54 -5.50
C THR A 550 -16.62 31.37 -5.73
N ILE A 551 -16.30 32.25 -4.79
CA ILE A 551 -15.03 32.97 -4.70
C ILE A 551 -14.13 32.17 -3.75
N GLU A 552 -13.08 31.57 -4.29
CA GLU A 552 -12.08 30.81 -3.56
C GLU A 552 -10.82 31.67 -3.39
N VAL A 553 -10.45 31.98 -2.15
CA VAL A 553 -9.26 32.81 -1.84
C VAL A 553 -8.15 31.90 -1.32
N GLU A 554 -8.41 31.22 -0.21
CA GLU A 554 -7.47 30.32 0.48
C GLU A 554 -8.24 29.16 1.12
N PRO A 555 -7.58 28.05 1.52
CA PRO A 555 -8.25 26.97 2.25
C PRO A 555 -9.02 27.51 3.46
N LYS A 556 -10.30 27.11 3.58
CA LYS A 556 -11.24 27.57 4.63
C LYS A 556 -11.68 29.04 4.54
N THR A 557 -11.30 29.76 3.49
CA THR A 557 -11.72 31.15 3.23
C THR A 557 -12.36 31.27 1.84
N ASN A 558 -13.69 31.40 1.82
CA ASN A 558 -14.48 31.46 0.59
C ASN A 558 -15.83 32.16 0.79
N ALA A 559 -16.43 32.64 -0.30
CA ALA A 559 -17.76 33.23 -0.28
C ALA A 559 -18.50 32.96 -1.59
N GLY A 560 -19.81 33.13 -1.63
CA GLY A 560 -20.56 32.95 -2.86
C GLY A 560 -22.03 32.61 -2.66
N LEU A 561 -22.64 32.07 -3.71
CA LEU A 561 -24.02 31.59 -3.78
C LEU A 561 -24.02 30.08 -4.08
N PHE A 562 -24.75 29.31 -3.27
CA PHE A 562 -24.99 27.89 -3.50
C PHE A 562 -26.45 27.53 -3.22
N TRP A 563 -26.91 26.43 -3.80
CA TRP A 563 -28.12 25.78 -3.35
C TRP A 563 -27.78 24.76 -2.27
N CYS A 564 -28.45 24.83 -1.13
CA CYS A 564 -28.24 23.95 0.00
C CYS A 564 -29.28 22.83 0.00
N GLY A 565 -28.87 21.60 -0.31
CA GLY A 565 -29.74 20.44 -0.42
C GLY A 565 -30.59 20.18 0.83
N PRO A 566 -30.00 20.05 2.02
CA PRO A 566 -30.76 19.81 3.24
C PRO A 566 -31.70 20.97 3.60
N ALA A 567 -31.38 22.20 3.19
CA ALA A 567 -32.22 23.37 3.47
C ALA A 567 -33.26 23.64 2.37
N GLN A 568 -33.11 23.04 1.19
CA GLN A 568 -33.95 23.30 0.01
C GLN A 568 -34.02 24.82 -0.31
N ALA A 569 -32.87 25.49 -0.21
CA ALA A 569 -32.77 26.94 -0.23
C ALA A 569 -31.47 27.42 -0.90
N LEU A 570 -31.54 28.56 -1.59
CA LEU A 570 -30.37 29.32 -2.00
C LEU A 570 -29.73 29.99 -0.79
N ARG A 571 -28.41 29.94 -0.69
CA ARG A 571 -27.64 30.56 0.39
C ARG A 571 -26.49 31.37 -0.18
N ILE A 572 -26.45 32.65 0.20
CA ILE A 572 -25.20 33.40 0.18
C ILE A 572 -24.44 33.05 1.44
N TRP A 573 -23.15 32.77 1.33
CA TRP A 573 -22.27 32.62 2.47
C TRP A 573 -20.97 33.39 2.27
N SER A 574 -20.36 33.77 3.39
CA SER A 574 -18.97 34.20 3.45
C SER A 574 -18.33 33.58 4.67
N ARG A 575 -17.19 32.93 4.45
CA ARG A 575 -16.42 32.20 5.45
C ARG A 575 -14.98 32.72 5.44
N LEU A 576 -14.48 33.07 6.61
CA LEU A 576 -13.09 33.51 6.85
C LEU A 576 -12.49 32.61 7.92
N ASP A 577 -11.40 31.93 7.58
CA ASP A 577 -10.67 31.05 8.51
C ASP A 577 -11.60 30.05 9.22
N ASP A 578 -12.45 29.38 8.42
CA ASP A 578 -13.49 28.42 8.86
C ASP A 578 -14.69 29.02 9.62
N ARG A 579 -14.68 30.32 9.89
CA ARG A 579 -15.80 31.00 10.55
C ARG A 579 -16.73 31.64 9.52
N VAL A 580 -18.00 31.26 9.55
CA VAL A 580 -19.03 31.95 8.76
C VAL A 580 -19.24 33.35 9.34
N VAL A 581 -18.96 34.37 8.53
CA VAL A 581 -19.07 35.78 8.92
C VAL A 581 -20.33 36.45 8.37
N THR A 582 -20.85 35.93 7.25
CA THR A 582 -22.07 36.42 6.63
C THR A 582 -22.85 35.26 6.04
N SER A 583 -24.18 35.31 6.18
CA SER A 583 -25.10 34.37 5.53
C SER A 583 -26.44 35.06 5.19
N LEU A 584 -27.02 34.67 4.06
CA LEU A 584 -28.40 35.01 3.69
C LEU A 584 -29.01 33.77 3.05
N GLU A 585 -30.23 33.42 3.44
CA GLU A 585 -30.93 32.25 2.94
C GLU A 585 -32.24 32.68 2.27
N ALA A 586 -32.56 32.05 1.14
CA ALA A 586 -33.82 32.19 0.42
C ALA A 586 -34.34 30.79 0.06
N PRO A 587 -35.41 30.31 0.70
CA PRO A 587 -36.11 29.10 0.27
C PRO A 587 -36.56 29.21 -1.19
N VAL A 588 -36.39 28.14 -1.97
CA VAL A 588 -36.75 28.14 -3.40
C VAL A 588 -37.59 26.92 -3.76
N THR A 589 -38.61 27.15 -4.58
CA THR A 589 -39.44 26.11 -5.17
C THR A 589 -39.22 26.08 -6.68
N TRP A 590 -38.62 25.01 -7.20
CA TRP A 590 -38.39 24.79 -8.62
C TRP A 590 -38.40 23.29 -8.95
N LYS A 591 -38.56 22.93 -10.23
CA LYS A 591 -38.43 21.54 -10.68
C LYS A 591 -37.12 21.30 -11.42
N GLN A 592 -36.64 20.07 -11.37
CA GLN A 592 -35.51 19.61 -12.16
C GLN A 592 -35.76 19.86 -13.65
N GLY A 593 -34.75 20.44 -14.33
CA GLY A 593 -34.79 20.69 -15.77
C GLY A 593 -35.50 22.00 -16.16
N GLU A 594 -35.84 22.86 -15.22
CA GLU A 594 -36.33 24.21 -15.49
C GLU A 594 -35.16 25.21 -15.54
N TRP A 595 -35.24 26.18 -16.45
CA TRP A 595 -34.29 27.29 -16.50
C TRP A 595 -34.75 28.40 -15.57
N HIS A 596 -33.84 28.86 -14.71
CA HIS A 596 -34.07 29.99 -13.81
C HIS A 596 -32.98 31.04 -13.97
N HIS A 597 -33.41 32.30 -13.90
CA HIS A 597 -32.51 33.45 -13.87
C HIS A 597 -32.15 33.75 -12.42
N LEU A 598 -30.88 33.58 -12.07
CA LEU A 598 -30.37 33.86 -10.74
C LEU A 598 -29.58 35.16 -10.73
N ALA A 599 -29.87 36.03 -9.77
CA ALA A 599 -29.10 37.24 -9.54
C ALA A 599 -28.71 37.36 -8.06
N PHE A 600 -27.42 37.62 -7.83
CA PHE A 600 -26.83 37.84 -6.53
C PHE A 600 -26.16 39.21 -6.52
N SER A 601 -26.68 40.15 -5.74
CA SER A 601 -26.15 41.53 -5.62
C SER A 601 -25.60 41.79 -4.21
N TRP A 602 -24.55 42.61 -4.12
CA TRP A 602 -23.92 43.05 -2.86
C TRP A 602 -23.41 44.50 -2.94
N GLY A 603 -23.32 45.19 -1.79
CA GLY A 603 -22.75 46.54 -1.67
C GLY A 603 -23.38 47.38 -0.56
N GLU A 604 -24.69 47.62 -0.65
CA GLU A 604 -25.48 48.24 0.43
C GLU A 604 -26.36 47.19 1.14
N GLU A 605 -26.95 46.30 0.34
CA GLU A 605 -27.65 45.11 0.79
C GLU A 605 -27.05 43.86 0.11
N LEU A 606 -27.14 42.72 0.76
CA LEU A 606 -27.05 41.41 0.11
C LEU A 606 -28.43 41.03 -0.39
N VAL A 607 -28.55 40.63 -1.65
CA VAL A 607 -29.83 40.27 -2.27
C VAL A 607 -29.69 38.95 -3.01
N ILE A 608 -30.61 38.01 -2.75
CA ILE A 608 -30.83 36.82 -3.59
C ILE A 608 -32.10 37.08 -4.38
N ALA A 609 -32.01 37.02 -5.70
CA ALA A 609 -33.15 37.11 -6.59
C ALA A 609 -33.23 35.91 -7.55
N VAL A 610 -34.45 35.47 -7.81
CA VAL A 610 -34.78 34.39 -8.75
C VAL A 610 -35.86 34.91 -9.68
N ASP A 611 -35.67 34.74 -10.98
CA ASP A 611 -36.58 35.16 -12.05
C ASP A 611 -37.02 36.63 -11.92
N GLY A 612 -36.06 37.49 -11.54
CA GLY A 612 -36.26 38.93 -11.33
C GLY A 612 -36.91 39.31 -10.00
N VAL A 613 -37.29 38.36 -9.16
CA VAL A 613 -37.92 38.60 -7.85
C VAL A 613 -36.90 38.48 -6.73
N ALA A 614 -36.75 39.53 -5.93
CA ALA A 614 -35.91 39.52 -4.73
C ALA A 614 -36.53 38.66 -3.62
N LEU A 615 -36.00 37.46 -3.40
CA LEU A 615 -36.52 36.50 -2.42
C LEU A 615 -36.00 36.75 -1.00
N ALA A 616 -34.78 37.24 -0.88
CA ALA A 616 -34.19 37.59 0.42
C ALA A 616 -33.29 38.82 0.29
N ARG A 617 -33.28 39.65 1.33
CA ARG A 617 -32.36 40.79 1.45
C ARG A 617 -31.92 41.01 2.90
N ARG A 618 -30.72 41.55 3.09
CA ARG A 618 -30.24 42.06 4.38
C ARG A 618 -29.20 43.15 4.17
N PRO A 619 -28.95 44.04 5.16
CA PRO A 619 -27.84 44.98 5.12
C PRO A 619 -26.50 44.27 4.86
N TYR A 620 -25.69 44.88 3.99
CA TYR A 620 -24.38 44.36 3.62
C TYR A 620 -23.41 44.42 4.78
N ALA A 621 -22.82 43.26 5.11
CA ALA A 621 -21.83 43.12 6.18
C ALA A 621 -20.46 42.64 5.64
N GLY A 622 -20.23 42.77 4.33
CA GLY A 622 -19.05 42.24 3.64
C GLY A 622 -19.31 40.89 2.99
N LEU A 623 -19.07 40.80 1.68
CA LEU A 623 -19.06 39.56 0.90
C LEU A 623 -17.68 38.90 1.02
N MET A 624 -16.61 39.68 0.79
CA MET A 624 -15.23 39.23 0.96
C MET A 624 -14.33 40.39 1.41
N PRO A 625 -13.89 40.45 2.68
CA PRO A 625 -13.04 41.52 3.20
C PRO A 625 -11.54 41.26 3.00
N ARG A 626 -11.13 40.62 1.89
CA ARG A 626 -9.73 40.27 1.57
C ARG A 626 -9.38 40.69 0.14
N ASP A 627 -8.08 40.80 -0.11
CA ASP A 627 -7.55 40.99 -1.46
C ASP A 627 -7.89 39.79 -2.35
N LEU A 628 -8.28 40.07 -3.60
CA LEU A 628 -8.71 39.07 -4.59
C LEU A 628 -7.64 38.83 -5.67
N ALA A 629 -6.44 39.42 -5.54
CA ALA A 629 -5.37 39.32 -6.53
C ALA A 629 -5.02 37.87 -6.92
N THR A 630 -5.06 36.93 -5.97
CA THR A 630 -4.78 35.50 -6.19
C THR A 630 -6.03 34.62 -6.15
N ALA A 631 -7.21 35.20 -5.91
CA ALA A 631 -8.46 34.46 -5.76
C ALA A 631 -9.00 33.97 -7.11
N ARG A 632 -9.84 32.94 -7.07
CA ARG A 632 -10.56 32.42 -8.24
C ARG A 632 -12.05 32.54 -8.06
N LEU A 633 -12.73 32.90 -9.14
CA LEU A 633 -14.17 32.75 -9.27
C LEU A 633 -14.45 31.39 -9.93
N ALA A 634 -15.29 30.56 -9.33
CA ALA A 634 -15.65 29.23 -9.82
C ALA A 634 -17.16 29.00 -9.83
N ILE A 635 -17.62 28.21 -10.79
CA ILE A 635 -19.02 27.81 -10.97
C ILE A 635 -19.06 26.29 -11.11
N GLY A 636 -20.00 25.63 -10.43
CA GLY A 636 -20.09 24.17 -10.38
C GLY A 636 -19.21 23.50 -9.31
N ARG A 637 -18.68 24.25 -8.32
CA ARG A 637 -17.82 23.72 -7.24
C ARG A 637 -18.25 24.18 -5.83
N PRO A 638 -18.30 23.27 -4.82
CA PRO A 638 -18.53 21.82 -4.93
C PRO A 638 -20.00 21.54 -5.24
N GLY A 639 -20.33 20.46 -5.95
CA GLY A 639 -21.73 20.05 -6.08
C GLY A 639 -22.10 19.39 -7.40
N PRO A 640 -23.32 18.83 -7.49
CA PRO A 640 -23.80 17.92 -8.55
C PRO A 640 -23.91 18.62 -9.92
N PRO A 641 -24.28 17.88 -10.99
CA PRO A 641 -24.24 18.39 -12.35
C PRO A 641 -25.09 19.66 -12.54
N LEU A 642 -24.62 20.66 -13.28
CA LEU A 642 -25.34 21.92 -13.56
C LEU A 642 -25.34 22.19 -15.08
N ALA A 643 -26.22 23.04 -15.61
CA ALA A 643 -25.95 23.69 -16.89
C ALA A 643 -26.18 25.19 -16.75
N VAL A 644 -25.33 25.98 -17.41
CA VAL A 644 -25.31 27.44 -17.34
C VAL A 644 -25.31 27.99 -18.76
N ASP A 645 -26.23 28.89 -19.06
CA ASP A 645 -26.33 29.47 -20.40
C ASP A 645 -25.34 30.62 -20.59
N GLU A 646 -25.33 31.58 -19.68
CA GLU A 646 -24.44 32.74 -19.73
C GLU A 646 -24.18 33.29 -18.32
N ILE A 647 -23.08 34.02 -18.16
CA ILE A 647 -22.68 34.63 -16.88
C ILE A 647 -22.36 36.11 -17.11
N ARG A 648 -22.95 36.98 -16.28
CA ARG A 648 -22.57 38.39 -16.19
C ARG A 648 -22.15 38.75 -14.78
N VAL A 649 -21.00 39.39 -14.64
CA VAL A 649 -20.55 39.99 -13.37
C VAL A 649 -20.34 41.48 -13.58
N SER A 650 -20.91 42.30 -12.69
CA SER A 650 -20.87 43.77 -12.75
C SER A 650 -20.20 44.37 -11.52
N ASP A 651 -19.60 45.54 -11.69
CA ASP A 651 -18.95 46.31 -10.61
C ASP A 651 -19.92 47.15 -9.76
N THR A 652 -21.20 47.11 -10.11
CA THR A 652 -22.28 47.81 -9.43
C THR A 652 -23.38 46.84 -9.00
N ALA A 653 -24.05 47.16 -7.89
CA ALA A 653 -25.25 46.46 -7.47
C ALA A 653 -26.42 46.84 -8.38
N ARG A 654 -26.98 45.88 -9.10
CA ARG A 654 -28.16 46.03 -9.96
C ARG A 654 -29.44 45.70 -9.19
N THR A 655 -30.51 46.41 -9.54
CA THR A 655 -31.87 46.08 -9.10
C THR A 655 -32.30 44.78 -9.76
N PRO A 656 -32.85 43.80 -9.00
CA PRO A 656 -33.35 42.55 -9.56
C PRO A 656 -34.36 42.79 -10.68
N ARG A 657 -34.07 42.21 -11.85
CA ARG A 657 -34.92 42.23 -13.04
C ARG A 657 -34.75 40.90 -13.75
N LEU A 658 -35.83 40.37 -14.32
CA LEU A 658 -35.76 39.21 -15.20
C LEU A 658 -35.26 39.68 -16.57
N GLU A 659 -34.13 39.15 -17.01
CA GLU A 659 -33.60 39.36 -18.35
C GLU A 659 -33.97 38.16 -19.23
N GLU A 660 -34.98 38.33 -20.09
CA GLU A 660 -35.43 37.27 -21.01
C GLU A 660 -34.62 37.18 -22.31
N GLN A 661 -33.68 38.10 -22.51
CA GLN A 661 -32.79 38.17 -23.67
C GLN A 661 -31.34 37.96 -23.20
N PRO A 662 -30.44 37.49 -24.09
CA PRO A 662 -29.01 37.40 -23.78
C PRO A 662 -28.47 38.69 -23.17
N TYR A 663 -27.61 38.58 -22.17
CA TYR A 663 -27.01 39.74 -21.54
C TYR A 663 -26.18 40.55 -22.54
N THR A 664 -26.35 41.86 -22.50
CA THR A 664 -25.46 42.81 -23.20
C THR A 664 -24.50 43.45 -22.21
N ALA A 665 -23.23 43.56 -22.59
CA ALA A 665 -22.24 44.29 -21.81
C ALA A 665 -22.51 45.80 -21.84
N ASP A 666 -22.49 46.43 -20.66
CA ASP A 666 -22.54 47.88 -20.46
C ASP A 666 -21.28 48.36 -19.72
N ASP A 667 -21.14 49.66 -19.47
CA ASP A 667 -19.95 50.24 -18.84
C ASP A 667 -19.60 49.64 -17.47
N HIS A 668 -20.58 49.04 -16.78
CA HIS A 668 -20.43 48.42 -15.46
C HIS A 668 -20.11 46.91 -15.50
N THR A 669 -20.10 46.31 -16.69
CA THR A 669 -19.85 44.87 -16.84
C THR A 669 -18.35 44.57 -16.71
N LEU A 670 -17.97 43.70 -15.79
CA LEU A 670 -16.59 43.22 -15.59
C LEU A 670 -16.32 41.94 -16.39
N LEU A 671 -17.27 40.99 -16.31
CA LEU A 671 -17.26 39.75 -17.07
C LEU A 671 -18.61 39.59 -17.76
N LEU A 672 -18.57 39.23 -19.04
CA LEU A 672 -19.69 38.64 -19.75
C LEU A 672 -19.17 37.44 -20.54
N ASP A 673 -19.57 36.24 -20.14
CA ASP A 673 -19.27 35.02 -20.87
C ASP A 673 -20.56 34.37 -21.37
N PRO A 674 -20.79 34.34 -22.70
CA PRO A 674 -21.97 33.72 -23.28
C PRO A 674 -21.87 32.18 -23.31
N LEU A 675 -20.71 31.60 -22.96
CA LEU A 675 -20.50 30.14 -22.83
C LEU A 675 -20.85 29.28 -24.07
N GLU A 676 -21.01 29.90 -25.24
CA GLU A 676 -21.35 29.22 -26.49
C GLU A 676 -20.20 28.39 -27.08
N THR A 677 -18.97 28.61 -26.59
CA THR A 677 -17.74 27.94 -27.08
C THR A 677 -16.87 27.50 -25.92
N ALA A 678 -16.20 26.34 -26.08
CA ALA A 678 -15.21 25.82 -25.15
C ALA A 678 -14.09 25.12 -25.95
N GLU A 679 -13.04 25.88 -26.28
CA GLU A 679 -11.96 25.45 -27.15
C GLU A 679 -10.87 24.68 -26.40
N ALA A 680 -10.23 23.72 -27.07
CA ALA A 680 -9.17 22.94 -26.43
C ALA A 680 -7.91 23.80 -26.17
N THR A 681 -7.34 23.70 -24.97
CA THR A 681 -6.25 24.57 -24.49
C THR A 681 -4.85 23.96 -24.66
N GLY A 682 -4.73 22.81 -25.32
CA GLY A 682 -3.50 22.00 -25.33
C GLY A 682 -3.24 21.24 -24.02
N ARG A 683 -3.95 21.56 -22.93
CA ARG A 683 -4.05 20.74 -21.71
C ARG A 683 -5.28 19.84 -21.82
N ALA A 684 -5.11 18.54 -21.62
CA ALA A 684 -6.25 17.62 -21.70
C ALA A 684 -7.24 17.93 -20.56
N HIS A 685 -8.55 17.90 -20.86
CA HIS A 685 -9.66 18.18 -19.91
C HIS A 685 -9.83 19.62 -19.47
N LEU A 686 -9.04 20.54 -20.01
CA LEU A 686 -9.25 21.97 -19.87
C LEU A 686 -9.63 22.57 -21.22
N ARG A 687 -10.78 23.22 -21.23
CA ARG A 687 -11.27 24.03 -22.33
C ARG A 687 -11.26 25.49 -21.92
N GLN A 688 -11.08 26.38 -22.88
CA GLN A 688 -11.20 27.81 -22.67
C GLN A 688 -12.49 28.31 -23.31
N THR A 689 -13.27 29.05 -22.54
CA THR A 689 -14.40 29.82 -23.06
C THR A 689 -13.92 31.16 -23.62
N ARG A 690 -14.80 31.82 -24.37
CA ARG A 690 -14.54 33.13 -24.96
C ARG A 690 -15.51 34.16 -24.39
N PRO A 691 -15.14 34.83 -23.29
CA PRO A 691 -15.89 35.97 -22.80
C PRO A 691 -16.01 37.04 -23.88
N SER A 692 -17.21 37.59 -24.05
CA SER A 692 -17.44 38.76 -24.91
C SER A 692 -16.98 40.05 -24.23
N ARG A 693 -16.79 40.02 -22.90
CA ARG A 693 -16.13 41.07 -22.11
C ARG A 693 -15.41 40.48 -20.90
N GLY A 694 -14.22 41.00 -20.61
CA GLY A 694 -13.34 40.53 -19.53
C GLY A 694 -11.92 40.27 -20.03
N ALA A 695 -10.92 40.40 -19.16
CA ALA A 695 -9.52 40.29 -19.56
C ALA A 695 -9.00 38.84 -19.65
N ALA A 696 -9.71 37.87 -19.08
CA ALA A 696 -9.28 36.47 -19.00
C ALA A 696 -10.38 35.52 -19.47
N SER A 697 -10.02 34.54 -20.30
CA SER A 697 -10.89 33.41 -20.67
C SER A 697 -11.28 32.58 -19.45
N GLY A 698 -12.48 32.00 -19.48
CA GLY A 698 -12.88 31.00 -18.49
C GLY A 698 -12.21 29.67 -18.74
N GLU A 699 -11.64 29.07 -17.69
CA GLU A 699 -11.09 27.72 -17.72
C GLU A 699 -12.18 26.73 -17.31
N ALA A 700 -12.75 26.07 -18.30
CA ALA A 700 -13.72 25.00 -18.13
C ALA A 700 -13.00 23.66 -17.98
N GLY A 701 -13.19 22.98 -16.86
CA GLY A 701 -12.51 21.74 -16.53
C GLY A 701 -13.46 20.60 -16.18
N GLY A 702 -12.96 19.37 -16.30
CA GLY A 702 -13.75 18.17 -16.02
C GLY A 702 -14.77 17.87 -17.13
N ASN A 703 -15.96 17.39 -16.75
CA ASN A 703 -17.04 17.08 -17.69
C ASN A 703 -17.80 18.34 -18.17
N ALA A 704 -17.08 19.40 -18.54
CA ALA A 704 -17.67 20.62 -19.09
C ALA A 704 -17.71 20.55 -20.62
N PHE A 705 -18.89 20.71 -21.22
CA PHE A 705 -19.07 20.70 -22.67
C PHE A 705 -20.11 21.72 -23.12
N VAL A 706 -19.99 22.18 -24.36
CA VAL A 706 -20.98 23.08 -24.98
C VAL A 706 -22.22 22.26 -25.34
N GLY A 707 -23.34 22.55 -24.68
CA GLY A 707 -24.64 21.90 -24.87
C GLY A 707 -25.73 22.89 -25.30
N GLU A 708 -26.99 22.46 -25.16
CA GLU A 708 -28.13 23.37 -25.30
C GLU A 708 -28.21 24.32 -24.10
N GLY A 709 -28.39 25.61 -24.40
CA GLY A 709 -28.57 26.68 -23.45
C GLY A 709 -29.97 27.32 -23.55
N ARG A 710 -30.33 28.17 -22.59
CA ARG A 710 -31.57 28.96 -22.58
C ARG A 710 -31.72 29.86 -23.80
N HIS A 711 -30.62 30.44 -24.30
CA HIS A 711 -30.61 31.36 -25.42
C HIS A 711 -29.90 30.82 -26.67
N GLY A 712 -29.53 29.54 -26.68
CA GLY A 712 -28.93 28.86 -27.82
C GLY A 712 -27.97 27.78 -27.36
N LYS A 713 -26.69 28.14 -27.22
CA LYS A 713 -25.64 27.28 -26.67
C LYS A 713 -25.26 27.76 -25.28
N GLY A 714 -24.89 26.82 -24.42
CA GLY A 714 -24.40 27.11 -23.07
C GLY A 714 -23.47 26.01 -22.59
N LEU A 715 -22.92 26.17 -21.40
CA LEU A 715 -22.01 25.20 -20.80
C LEU A 715 -22.77 24.22 -19.90
N ALA A 716 -22.78 22.97 -20.32
CA ALA A 716 -23.23 21.86 -19.51
C ALA A 716 -22.06 21.40 -18.62
N LEU A 717 -22.26 21.50 -17.30
CA LEU A 717 -21.35 21.08 -16.25
C LEU A 717 -21.78 19.71 -15.70
N LYS A 718 -22.06 18.77 -16.59
CA LYS A 718 -22.61 17.46 -16.28
C LYS A 718 -21.94 16.36 -17.11
N PRO A 719 -22.00 15.09 -16.71
CA PRO A 719 -21.51 13.99 -17.56
C PRO A 719 -22.18 14.05 -18.96
N HIS A 720 -21.38 14.01 -20.01
CA HIS A 720 -21.87 13.94 -21.39
C HIS A 720 -22.19 12.48 -21.74
N GLY A 721 -23.47 12.09 -21.70
CA GLY A 721 -23.92 10.73 -21.99
C GLY A 721 -23.57 9.72 -20.89
N THR A 722 -24.02 8.47 -21.07
CA THR A 722 -23.66 7.32 -20.20
C THR A 722 -22.31 6.70 -20.58
N GLU A 723 -21.61 7.26 -21.58
CA GLU A 723 -20.44 6.63 -22.21
C GLU A 723 -19.10 7.06 -21.60
N TYR A 724 -19.01 8.22 -20.91
CA TYR A 724 -17.74 8.68 -20.34
C TYR A 724 -17.48 8.08 -18.95
N THR A 725 -16.62 7.09 -18.92
CA THR A 725 -16.36 6.25 -17.75
C THR A 725 -15.16 6.73 -16.95
N PHE A 726 -15.00 6.21 -15.73
CA PHE A 726 -13.81 6.50 -14.93
C PHE A 726 -12.53 6.04 -15.62
N LEU A 727 -12.60 4.95 -16.39
CA LEU A 727 -11.46 4.49 -17.17
C LEU A 727 -11.12 5.46 -18.32
N ASP A 728 -12.12 6.08 -18.94
CA ASP A 728 -11.88 7.16 -19.90
C ASP A 728 -11.14 8.30 -19.24
N PHE A 729 -11.62 8.80 -18.10
CA PHE A 729 -10.95 9.83 -17.31
C PHE A 729 -9.47 9.50 -17.03
N LEU A 730 -9.15 8.28 -16.61
CA LEU A 730 -7.76 7.90 -16.35
C LEU A 730 -6.90 7.97 -17.62
N ALA A 731 -7.37 7.40 -18.73
CA ALA A 731 -6.66 7.42 -20.02
C ALA A 731 -6.40 8.85 -20.50
N ASP A 732 -7.40 9.69 -20.33
CA ASP A 732 -7.45 11.10 -20.67
C ASP A 732 -6.42 11.94 -19.88
N TYR A 733 -6.23 11.63 -18.60
CA TYR A 733 -5.16 12.20 -17.77
C TYR A 733 -3.79 11.56 -18.05
N GLY A 734 -3.69 10.68 -19.05
CA GLY A 734 -2.44 10.12 -19.52
C GLY A 734 -1.94 8.92 -18.71
N VAL A 735 -2.80 8.30 -17.89
CA VAL A 735 -2.47 7.02 -17.24
C VAL A 735 -2.18 5.97 -18.31
N ARG A 736 -1.09 5.22 -18.12
CA ARG A 736 -0.70 4.12 -19.02
C ARG A 736 -0.67 2.76 -18.32
N THR A 737 -0.65 2.76 -17.00
CA THR A 737 -0.59 1.54 -16.19
C THR A 737 -1.60 1.63 -15.05
N LEU A 738 -2.48 0.64 -14.94
CA LEU A 738 -3.43 0.52 -13.84
C LEU A 738 -2.94 -0.55 -12.86
N CYS A 739 -2.58 -0.15 -11.65
CA CYS A 739 -2.22 -1.07 -10.57
C CYS A 739 -3.48 -1.44 -9.78
N PHE A 740 -3.98 -2.66 -9.99
CA PHE A 740 -5.24 -3.15 -9.42
C PHE A 740 -5.01 -3.88 -8.09
N HIS A 741 -5.39 -3.21 -7.00
CA HIS A 741 -5.19 -3.69 -5.63
C HIS A 741 -6.12 -4.87 -5.28
N SER A 742 -5.87 -5.47 -4.12
CA SER A 742 -6.39 -6.71 -3.51
C SER A 742 -7.86 -7.14 -3.69
N GLN A 743 -8.80 -6.38 -4.28
CA GLN A 743 -10.19 -6.88 -4.44
C GLN A 743 -10.32 -7.94 -5.52
N TRP A 744 -9.31 -8.12 -6.39
CA TRP A 744 -9.31 -9.18 -7.39
C TRP A 744 -9.01 -10.57 -6.82
N SER A 745 -8.59 -10.68 -5.55
CA SER A 745 -8.16 -11.94 -4.91
C SER A 745 -8.31 -11.93 -3.39
N TRP A 746 -7.92 -13.02 -2.72
CA TRP A 746 -7.77 -13.05 -1.25
C TRP A 746 -6.39 -12.52 -0.85
N MET A 747 -6.27 -11.19 -0.72
CA MET A 747 -5.04 -10.53 -0.25
C MET A 747 -3.79 -10.78 -1.10
N GLY A 748 -3.93 -10.84 -2.44
CA GLY A 748 -2.79 -11.00 -3.35
C GLY A 748 -2.44 -12.47 -3.62
N TYR A 749 -3.20 -13.41 -3.07
CA TYR A 749 -3.15 -14.80 -3.50
C TYR A 749 -3.43 -14.88 -5.02
N PRO A 750 -2.61 -15.58 -5.83
CA PRO A 750 -2.65 -15.47 -7.29
C PRO A 750 -3.80 -16.26 -7.94
N MET A 751 -5.04 -16.01 -7.52
CA MET A 751 -6.23 -16.64 -8.05
C MET A 751 -7.40 -15.67 -8.00
N VAL A 752 -8.12 -15.58 -9.12
CA VAL A 752 -9.40 -14.87 -9.18
C VAL A 752 -10.44 -15.66 -8.36
N PRO A 753 -11.20 -15.02 -7.45
CA PRO A 753 -12.29 -15.66 -6.74
C PRO A 753 -13.32 -16.21 -7.74
N PRO A 754 -13.88 -17.40 -7.49
CA PRO A 754 -14.92 -17.96 -8.36
C PRO A 754 -16.10 -16.99 -8.56
N GLY A 755 -16.49 -16.79 -9.81
CA GLY A 755 -17.58 -15.89 -10.21
C GLY A 755 -17.14 -14.48 -10.63
N GLN A 756 -15.86 -14.12 -10.48
CA GLN A 756 -15.31 -12.81 -10.89
C GLN A 756 -14.43 -12.90 -12.15
N GLU A 757 -14.34 -14.07 -12.78
CA GLU A 757 -13.46 -14.29 -13.93
C GLU A 757 -13.82 -13.38 -15.12
N GLN A 758 -15.12 -13.19 -15.38
CA GLN A 758 -15.57 -12.30 -16.46
C GLN A 758 -15.29 -10.83 -16.15
N ASP A 759 -15.42 -10.41 -14.89
CA ASP A 759 -15.13 -9.03 -14.47
C ASP A 759 -13.67 -8.65 -14.76
N LEU A 760 -12.74 -9.59 -14.51
CA LEU A 760 -11.33 -9.39 -14.84
C LEU A 760 -11.10 -9.34 -16.35
N ARG A 761 -11.70 -10.25 -17.13
CA ARG A 761 -11.59 -10.25 -18.61
C ARG A 761 -12.06 -8.92 -19.20
N ASP A 762 -13.21 -8.43 -18.73
CA ASP A 762 -13.79 -7.18 -19.21
C ASP A 762 -12.92 -5.97 -18.85
N LEU A 763 -12.35 -5.96 -17.64
CA LEU A 763 -11.43 -4.90 -17.20
C LEU A 763 -10.13 -4.89 -18.01
N VAL A 764 -9.49 -6.04 -18.22
CA VAL A 764 -8.26 -6.16 -19.05
C VAL A 764 -8.55 -5.66 -20.45
N ALA A 765 -9.60 -6.17 -21.09
CA ALA A 765 -9.95 -5.78 -22.46
C ALA A 765 -10.26 -4.28 -22.56
N ALA A 766 -10.90 -3.69 -21.55
CA ALA A 766 -11.17 -2.25 -21.52
C ALA A 766 -9.89 -1.42 -21.37
N CYS A 767 -8.93 -1.86 -20.53
CA CYS A 767 -7.63 -1.21 -20.38
C CYS A 767 -6.86 -1.24 -21.71
N HIS A 768 -6.78 -2.40 -22.36
CA HIS A 768 -6.07 -2.56 -23.63
C HIS A 768 -6.67 -1.72 -24.77
N ARG A 769 -8.01 -1.63 -24.86
CA ARG A 769 -8.69 -0.75 -25.83
C ARG A 769 -8.29 0.73 -25.68
N LYS A 770 -7.82 1.13 -24.49
CA LYS A 770 -7.36 2.48 -24.17
C LYS A 770 -5.83 2.61 -24.17
N GLY A 771 -5.10 1.57 -24.58
CA GLY A 771 -3.64 1.54 -24.56
C GLY A 771 -3.03 1.54 -23.16
N MET A 772 -3.79 1.06 -22.15
CA MET A 772 -3.32 0.94 -20.78
C MET A 772 -3.00 -0.52 -20.45
N GLN A 773 -1.93 -0.73 -19.69
CA GLN A 773 -1.57 -2.02 -19.11
C GLN A 773 -2.28 -2.22 -17.77
N LEU A 774 -2.74 -3.45 -17.47
CA LEU A 774 -3.31 -3.82 -16.18
C LEU A 774 -2.35 -4.71 -15.38
N LEU A 775 -1.94 -4.25 -14.19
CA LEU A 775 -1.10 -5.00 -13.26
C LEU A 775 -1.91 -5.45 -12.06
N LEU A 776 -1.87 -6.73 -11.74
CA LEU A 776 -2.59 -7.28 -10.58
C LEU A 776 -1.72 -7.29 -9.33
N TYR A 777 -2.30 -6.89 -8.19
CA TYR A 777 -1.66 -6.94 -6.87
C TYR A 777 -1.28 -8.36 -6.45
N ALA A 778 0.00 -8.65 -6.24
CA ALA A 778 0.47 -9.92 -5.69
C ALA A 778 1.44 -9.68 -4.53
N SER A 779 1.38 -10.55 -3.53
CA SER A 779 2.16 -10.45 -2.29
C SER A 779 2.59 -11.84 -1.83
N PRO A 780 3.52 -11.96 -0.85
CA PRO A 780 3.80 -13.23 -0.18
C PRO A 780 2.67 -13.67 0.76
N LEU A 781 1.59 -12.90 0.91
CA LEU A 781 0.52 -13.20 1.86
C LEU A 781 -0.32 -14.36 1.35
N SER A 782 -0.52 -15.36 2.21
CA SER A 782 -1.42 -16.48 1.96
C SER A 782 -2.65 -16.34 2.85
N ALA A 783 -3.78 -16.01 2.25
CA ALA A 783 -5.08 -16.06 2.92
C ALA A 783 -5.39 -17.44 3.51
N ASP A 784 -6.04 -17.47 4.67
CA ASP A 784 -6.58 -18.66 5.31
C ASP A 784 -7.75 -19.33 4.55
N GLU A 785 -8.30 -18.61 3.57
CA GLU A 785 -9.28 -19.11 2.60
C GLU A 785 -8.64 -19.80 1.39
N ALA A 786 -7.30 -19.75 1.23
CA ALA A 786 -6.63 -20.34 0.08
C ALA A 786 -6.79 -21.88 0.05
N PRO A 787 -6.99 -22.51 -1.13
CA PRO A 787 -7.22 -23.95 -1.24
C PRO A 787 -6.16 -24.83 -0.55
N GLU A 788 -4.89 -24.43 -0.62
CA GLU A 788 -3.77 -25.18 -0.04
C GLU A 788 -3.56 -24.90 1.46
N TRP A 789 -4.23 -23.89 2.03
CA TRP A 789 -4.01 -23.44 3.41
C TRP A 789 -4.17 -24.57 4.42
N ALA A 790 -5.31 -25.28 4.37
CA ALA A 790 -5.66 -26.29 5.37
C ALA A 790 -4.56 -27.35 5.54
N MET A 791 -3.95 -27.78 4.43
CA MET A 791 -2.95 -28.85 4.42
C MET A 791 -1.52 -28.34 4.59
N TYR A 792 -1.17 -27.19 4.00
CA TYR A 792 0.24 -26.82 3.81
C TYR A 792 0.71 -25.56 4.53
N HIS A 793 -0.17 -24.77 5.17
CA HIS A 793 0.25 -23.45 5.69
C HIS A 793 1.46 -23.48 6.65
N LYS A 794 1.59 -24.48 7.54
CA LYS A 794 2.78 -24.59 8.40
C LYS A 794 4.07 -24.96 7.65
N ASP A 795 3.97 -25.60 6.49
CA ASP A 795 5.12 -25.97 5.66
C ASP A 795 5.76 -24.73 5.02
N TYR A 796 4.96 -23.75 4.59
CA TYR A 796 5.47 -22.61 3.82
C TYR A 796 5.48 -21.27 4.55
N LEU A 797 4.70 -21.09 5.61
CA LEU A 797 4.67 -19.82 6.34
C LEU A 797 5.99 -19.55 7.07
N ILE A 798 6.32 -18.27 7.21
CA ILE A 798 7.44 -17.84 8.05
C ILE A 798 7.22 -18.24 9.52
N GLU A 799 8.31 -18.47 10.24
CA GLU A 799 8.29 -18.62 11.69
C GLU A 799 9.36 -17.73 12.33
N PRO A 800 9.02 -16.93 13.37
CA PRO A 800 7.67 -16.68 13.88
C PRO A 800 6.80 -15.88 12.90
N LEU A 801 5.47 -15.97 13.04
CA LEU A 801 4.51 -15.22 12.24
C LEU A 801 4.50 -13.73 12.63
N THR A 802 5.42 -12.94 12.07
CA THR A 802 5.58 -11.50 12.36
C THR A 802 4.73 -10.61 11.45
N TRP A 803 4.14 -11.15 10.39
CA TRP A 803 3.33 -10.40 9.43
C TRP A 803 1.92 -11.01 9.18
N PRO A 804 1.03 -11.11 10.19
CA PRO A 804 -0.32 -11.63 10.01
C PRO A 804 -1.30 -10.50 9.64
N TYR A 805 -1.47 -10.24 8.34
CA TYR A 805 -2.46 -9.24 7.89
C TYR A 805 -3.87 -9.73 8.21
N ARG A 806 -4.73 -8.86 8.77
CA ARG A 806 -6.16 -9.15 8.95
C ARG A 806 -6.93 -8.52 7.82
N TYR A 807 -7.71 -9.34 7.11
CA TYR A 807 -8.57 -8.88 6.03
C TYR A 807 -9.96 -9.43 6.24
N ARG A 808 -10.98 -8.60 5.98
CA ARG A 808 -12.38 -8.88 6.36
C ARG A 808 -12.48 -9.13 7.89
N ASP A 809 -13.69 -9.22 8.42
CA ASP A 809 -13.87 -9.17 9.88
C ASP A 809 -13.33 -10.41 10.65
N ALA A 810 -12.97 -11.49 9.94
CA ALA A 810 -12.60 -12.78 10.58
C ALA A 810 -11.38 -13.51 9.98
N HIS A 811 -10.74 -13.00 8.92
CA HIS A 811 -9.73 -13.75 8.18
C HIS A 811 -8.31 -13.20 8.32
N ILE A 812 -7.32 -14.08 8.19
CA ILE A 812 -5.89 -13.73 8.24
C ILE A 812 -5.15 -14.14 6.97
N ALA A 813 -4.14 -13.35 6.61
CA ALA A 813 -3.23 -13.63 5.51
C ALA A 813 -1.77 -13.40 5.97
N PRO A 814 -1.11 -14.39 6.59
CA PRO A 814 0.30 -14.31 6.93
C PRO A 814 1.22 -14.57 5.73
N ALA A 815 2.47 -14.11 5.83
CA ALA A 815 3.48 -14.24 4.78
C ALA A 815 4.03 -15.67 4.63
N ALA A 816 4.13 -16.13 3.38
CA ALA A 816 4.87 -17.30 2.95
C ALA A 816 6.36 -16.97 2.80
N CYS A 817 7.20 -17.99 3.00
CA CYS A 817 8.64 -17.91 2.81
C CYS A 817 9.02 -18.45 1.43
N TRP A 818 9.67 -17.65 0.58
CA TRP A 818 10.10 -18.08 -0.75
C TRP A 818 11.19 -19.17 -0.77
N GLN A 819 11.85 -19.40 0.37
CA GLN A 819 12.73 -20.56 0.53
C GLN A 819 11.96 -21.88 0.38
N SER A 820 10.68 -21.90 0.75
CA SER A 820 9.80 -23.06 0.58
C SER A 820 9.48 -23.34 -0.88
N HIS A 821 9.04 -24.57 -1.16
CA HIS A 821 8.56 -24.97 -2.48
C HIS A 821 7.26 -24.25 -2.90
N TYR A 822 6.61 -23.55 -1.97
CA TYR A 822 5.37 -22.82 -2.23
C TYR A 822 5.55 -21.66 -3.22
N ARG A 823 6.80 -21.20 -3.44
CA ARG A 823 7.10 -20.30 -4.57
C ARG A 823 6.68 -20.87 -5.93
N ASN A 824 6.75 -22.19 -6.10
CA ASN A 824 6.36 -22.87 -7.33
C ASN A 824 4.84 -22.77 -7.56
N LEU A 825 4.05 -22.89 -6.48
CA LEU A 825 2.60 -22.67 -6.56
C LEU A 825 2.27 -21.24 -7.01
N TRP A 826 2.94 -20.24 -6.42
CA TRP A 826 2.73 -18.84 -6.78
C TRP A 826 3.03 -18.61 -8.27
N LEU A 827 4.20 -19.05 -8.74
CA LEU A 827 4.62 -18.87 -10.13
C LEU A 827 3.69 -19.61 -11.11
N ALA A 828 3.30 -20.84 -10.81
CA ALA A 828 2.39 -21.63 -11.66
C ALA A 828 1.01 -20.97 -11.77
N ARG A 829 0.50 -20.39 -10.68
CA ARG A 829 -0.78 -19.66 -10.69
C ARG A 829 -0.68 -18.30 -11.38
N GLN A 830 0.43 -17.58 -11.19
CA GLN A 830 0.68 -16.32 -11.89
C GLN A 830 0.83 -16.52 -13.40
N ALA A 831 1.41 -17.64 -13.84
CA ALA A 831 1.42 -18.03 -15.25
C ALA A 831 0.00 -18.05 -15.83
N ARG A 832 -0.95 -18.70 -15.14
CA ARG A 832 -2.35 -18.78 -15.55
C ARG A 832 -3.03 -17.42 -15.62
N LEU A 833 -2.69 -16.49 -14.72
CA LEU A 833 -3.26 -15.14 -14.78
C LEU A 833 -2.89 -14.42 -16.08
N ILE A 834 -1.64 -14.55 -16.53
CA ILE A 834 -1.21 -14.00 -17.81
C ILE A 834 -1.84 -14.79 -18.97
N ASP A 835 -1.74 -16.11 -18.95
CA ASP A 835 -2.15 -16.97 -20.07
C ASP A 835 -3.67 -16.98 -20.28
N GLU A 836 -4.46 -16.91 -19.20
CA GLU A 836 -5.91 -17.00 -19.27
C GLU A 836 -6.59 -15.64 -19.35
N PHE A 837 -6.09 -14.61 -18.67
CA PHE A 837 -6.76 -13.31 -18.56
C PHE A 837 -6.06 -12.18 -19.32
N ASP A 838 -4.88 -12.44 -19.89
CA ASP A 838 -4.12 -11.47 -20.67
C ASP A 838 -3.69 -10.22 -19.88
N ILE A 839 -3.42 -10.36 -18.57
CA ILE A 839 -2.86 -9.26 -17.76
C ILE A 839 -1.44 -8.91 -18.22
N ASP A 840 -0.94 -7.72 -17.84
CA ASP A 840 0.33 -7.18 -18.34
C ASP A 840 1.48 -7.26 -17.32
N GLY A 841 1.25 -7.98 -16.23
CA GLY A 841 2.22 -8.21 -15.17
C GLY A 841 1.65 -7.96 -13.79
N PHE A 842 2.52 -7.63 -12.84
CA PHE A 842 2.17 -7.62 -11.43
C PHE A 842 2.59 -6.33 -10.74
N TYR A 843 1.69 -5.85 -9.89
CA TYR A 843 1.95 -4.86 -8.86
C TYR A 843 2.30 -5.66 -7.60
N LEU A 844 3.57 -5.62 -7.18
CA LEU A 844 4.11 -6.47 -6.14
C LEU A 844 4.23 -5.70 -4.83
N ASP A 845 3.80 -6.31 -3.73
CA ASP A 845 3.88 -5.72 -2.39
C ASP A 845 4.54 -6.70 -1.43
N GLY A 846 5.79 -6.41 -1.07
CA GLY A 846 6.60 -7.25 -0.19
C GLY A 846 7.08 -8.56 -0.81
N SER A 847 6.86 -8.79 -2.11
CA SER A 847 7.30 -10.02 -2.78
C SER A 847 8.81 -10.11 -2.93
N GLU A 848 9.46 -8.96 -3.08
CA GLU A 848 10.91 -8.76 -3.12
C GLU A 848 11.55 -8.70 -1.73
N TRP A 849 10.75 -8.60 -0.66
CA TRP A 849 11.22 -8.44 0.71
C TRP A 849 11.80 -9.75 1.25
N PRO A 850 13.10 -9.82 1.59
CA PRO A 850 13.68 -10.98 2.24
C PRO A 850 13.21 -11.08 3.70
N LEU A 851 12.44 -12.11 4.02
CA LEU A 851 11.86 -12.34 5.34
C LEU A 851 12.83 -13.11 6.24
N TRP A 852 12.88 -12.70 7.51
CA TRP A 852 13.51 -13.49 8.57
C TRP A 852 12.64 -14.69 8.89
N CYS A 853 13.24 -15.87 8.88
CA CYS A 853 12.55 -17.12 9.12
C CYS A 853 13.47 -18.13 9.83
N ARG A 854 12.88 -18.94 10.71
CA ARG A 854 13.53 -20.10 11.34
C ARG A 854 12.73 -21.39 11.20
N ASN A 855 11.77 -21.42 10.26
CA ASN A 855 10.98 -22.61 9.98
C ASN A 855 11.86 -23.66 9.30
N ARG A 856 12.24 -24.67 10.06
CA ARG A 856 13.14 -25.75 9.61
C ARG A 856 12.48 -26.69 8.61
N HIS A 857 11.14 -26.76 8.59
CA HIS A 857 10.40 -27.63 7.69
C HIS A 857 10.57 -27.28 6.21
N HIS A 858 10.98 -26.04 5.90
CA HIS A 858 11.35 -25.65 4.54
C HIS A 858 12.81 -25.20 4.40
N GLY A 859 13.63 -25.44 5.43
CA GLY A 859 15.07 -25.19 5.39
C GLY A 859 15.56 -23.82 5.81
N CYS A 860 14.73 -23.02 6.49
CA CYS A 860 15.21 -21.83 7.17
C CYS A 860 15.68 -22.16 8.58
N GLY A 861 16.56 -21.31 9.12
CA GLY A 861 17.09 -21.42 10.46
C GLY A 861 18.22 -22.44 10.61
N TYR A 862 19.00 -22.28 11.66
CA TYR A 862 20.16 -23.11 11.98
C TYR A 862 20.28 -23.34 13.49
N THR A 863 21.03 -24.37 13.90
CA THR A 863 21.29 -24.62 15.33
C THR A 863 22.44 -23.73 15.80
N ARG A 864 22.16 -22.86 16.78
CA ARG A 864 23.15 -22.00 17.44
C ARG A 864 23.99 -22.80 18.45
N GLU A 865 25.09 -22.23 18.92
CA GLU A 865 25.92 -22.83 19.99
C GLU A 865 25.15 -23.08 21.30
N ASP A 866 24.14 -22.26 21.61
CA ASP A 866 23.29 -22.41 22.80
C ASP A 866 22.16 -23.45 22.64
N GLY A 867 22.10 -24.14 21.49
CA GLY A 867 21.09 -25.13 21.15
C GLY A 867 19.76 -24.56 20.66
N LYS A 868 19.56 -23.23 20.65
CA LYS A 868 18.36 -22.61 20.07
C LYS A 868 18.44 -22.57 18.54
N VAL A 869 17.30 -22.29 17.90
CA VAL A 869 17.23 -22.08 16.45
C VAL A 869 17.46 -20.60 16.15
N GLY A 870 18.52 -20.30 15.38
CA GLY A 870 18.82 -18.97 14.84
C GLY A 870 18.03 -18.69 13.57
N ASP A 871 17.93 -17.40 13.21
CA ASP A 871 17.13 -16.96 12.07
C ASP A 871 17.95 -16.91 10.77
N THR A 872 17.26 -17.09 9.64
CA THR A 872 17.82 -16.92 8.30
C THR A 872 16.95 -15.91 7.54
N CYS A 873 17.59 -14.90 6.95
CA CYS A 873 16.97 -13.94 6.04
C CYS A 873 17.02 -14.52 4.61
N ASN A 874 15.87 -14.92 4.07
CA ASN A 874 15.75 -15.74 2.85
C ASN A 874 16.06 -15.02 1.51
N ILE A 875 17.17 -14.28 1.43
CA ILE A 875 17.59 -13.48 0.26
C ILE A 875 17.66 -14.32 -1.02
N PHE A 876 18.28 -15.50 -1.01
CA PHE A 876 18.44 -16.33 -2.21
C PHE A 876 17.11 -16.95 -2.65
N GLY A 877 16.28 -17.40 -1.70
CA GLY A 877 14.92 -17.90 -2.01
C GLY A 877 14.03 -16.81 -2.62
N THR A 878 14.08 -15.59 -2.06
CA THR A 878 13.35 -14.43 -2.57
C THR A 878 13.86 -14.01 -3.94
N ARG A 879 15.18 -14.01 -4.14
CA ARG A 879 15.80 -13.74 -5.44
C ARG A 879 15.37 -14.75 -6.49
N ASP A 880 15.34 -16.04 -6.18
CA ASP A 880 14.90 -17.09 -7.11
C ASP A 880 13.47 -16.83 -7.58
N TYR A 881 12.56 -16.56 -6.64
CA TYR A 881 11.19 -16.19 -6.98
C TYR A 881 11.11 -14.96 -7.88
N MET A 882 11.79 -13.86 -7.52
CA MET A 882 11.74 -12.60 -8.30
C MET A 882 12.34 -12.75 -9.71
N LYS A 883 13.45 -13.50 -9.83
CA LYS A 883 14.07 -13.81 -11.13
C LYS A 883 13.14 -14.66 -12.00
N ARG A 884 12.55 -15.73 -11.43
CA ARG A 884 11.63 -16.61 -12.14
C ARG A 884 10.36 -15.88 -12.55
N LEU A 885 9.83 -15.01 -11.69
CA LEU A 885 8.68 -14.16 -12.01
C LEU A 885 8.98 -13.22 -13.18
N TYR A 886 10.17 -12.63 -13.19
CA TYR A 886 10.62 -11.79 -14.29
C TYR A 886 10.72 -12.57 -15.60
N VAL A 887 11.34 -13.75 -15.60
CA VAL A 887 11.42 -14.65 -16.77
C VAL A 887 10.03 -15.06 -17.24
N LEU A 888 9.16 -15.48 -16.31
CA LEU A 888 7.76 -15.85 -16.55
C LEU A 888 7.01 -14.74 -17.29
N CYS A 889 7.07 -13.50 -16.79
CA CYS A 889 6.35 -12.38 -17.37
C CYS A 889 6.94 -11.96 -18.72
N ARG A 890 8.26 -11.77 -18.78
CA ARG A 890 8.94 -11.18 -19.94
C ARG A 890 9.06 -12.15 -21.12
N SER A 891 9.01 -13.46 -20.87
CA SER A 891 8.93 -14.48 -21.94
C SER A 891 7.54 -14.54 -22.60
N ARG A 892 6.48 -14.24 -21.85
CA ARG A 892 5.10 -14.20 -22.36
C ARG A 892 4.76 -12.88 -23.04
N LYS A 893 5.19 -11.77 -22.43
CA LYS A 893 4.95 -10.41 -22.90
C LYS A 893 6.22 -9.58 -22.76
N ALA A 894 6.79 -9.19 -23.88
CA ALA A 894 8.07 -8.47 -23.93
C ALA A 894 8.05 -7.13 -23.18
N ASP A 895 6.88 -6.53 -22.98
CA ASP A 895 6.67 -5.27 -22.25
C ASP A 895 6.01 -5.45 -20.88
N ALA A 896 5.92 -6.70 -20.38
CA ALA A 896 5.35 -6.98 -19.07
C ALA A 896 6.10 -6.23 -17.95
N GLN A 897 5.34 -5.82 -16.93
CA GLN A 897 5.85 -5.04 -15.81
C GLN A 897 5.85 -5.81 -14.49
N LEU A 898 6.87 -5.55 -13.68
CA LEU A 898 6.91 -5.85 -12.25
C LEU A 898 7.06 -4.52 -11.51
N ASN A 899 5.94 -3.91 -11.10
CA ASN A 899 5.91 -2.65 -10.36
C ASN A 899 6.00 -2.98 -8.86
N ILE A 900 7.14 -2.70 -8.23
CA ILE A 900 7.44 -3.16 -6.87
C ILE A 900 7.17 -2.07 -5.84
N HIS A 901 6.17 -2.26 -4.98
CA HIS A 901 6.05 -1.53 -3.73
C HIS A 901 7.07 -2.06 -2.74
N ASN A 902 7.99 -1.19 -2.34
CA ASN A 902 8.98 -1.49 -1.32
C ASN A 902 8.97 -0.37 -0.28
N SER A 903 9.24 -0.69 0.98
CA SER A 903 9.43 0.33 2.00
C SER A 903 10.50 -0.15 2.95
N THR A 904 11.58 0.62 3.09
CA THR A 904 12.78 0.26 3.87
C THR A 904 13.58 -0.94 3.31
N VAL A 905 13.40 -1.26 2.03
CA VAL A 905 14.01 -2.44 1.39
C VAL A 905 14.64 -2.10 0.04
N MET A 906 15.95 -1.86 0.05
CA MET A 906 16.80 -1.74 -1.15
C MET A 906 17.77 -2.91 -1.28
N VAL A 907 17.29 -4.12 -0.98
CA VAL A 907 18.06 -5.36 -1.14
C VAL A 907 18.12 -5.72 -2.62
N ILE A 908 19.09 -5.14 -3.33
CA ILE A 908 19.15 -5.18 -4.79
C ILE A 908 19.21 -6.59 -5.43
N PRO A 909 19.75 -7.66 -4.78
CA PRO A 909 19.69 -9.01 -5.34
C PRO A 909 18.26 -9.53 -5.55
N THR A 910 17.27 -9.00 -4.82
CA THR A 910 15.85 -9.37 -4.94
C THR A 910 15.05 -8.28 -5.67
N LEU A 911 15.28 -7.01 -5.35
CA LEU A 911 14.56 -5.87 -5.93
C LEU A 911 14.97 -5.57 -7.38
N GLY A 912 16.20 -5.92 -7.77
CA GLY A 912 16.78 -5.59 -9.07
C GLY A 912 15.98 -6.08 -10.28
N TRP A 913 15.09 -7.06 -10.10
CA TRP A 913 14.22 -7.62 -11.14
C TRP A 913 13.00 -6.73 -11.48
N GLY A 914 12.64 -5.76 -10.63
CA GLY A 914 11.51 -4.86 -10.86
C GLY A 914 11.67 -3.99 -12.10
N THR A 915 10.60 -3.75 -12.86
CA THR A 915 10.64 -2.76 -13.95
C THR A 915 10.64 -1.34 -13.42
N SER A 916 10.03 -1.14 -12.26
CA SER A 916 10.08 0.08 -11.44
C SER A 916 9.82 -0.28 -9.98
N SER A 917 10.21 0.61 -9.07
CA SER A 917 9.91 0.52 -7.64
C SER A 917 9.23 1.80 -7.14
N TRP A 918 8.63 1.75 -5.95
CA TRP A 918 8.11 2.93 -5.28
C TRP A 918 8.15 2.76 -3.76
N ASP A 919 8.69 3.78 -3.09
CA ASP A 919 9.04 3.79 -1.66
C ASP A 919 8.56 5.10 -1.01
N GLY A 920 8.58 5.21 0.31
CA GLY A 920 8.15 6.37 1.08
C GLY A 920 7.00 6.09 2.05
N GLU A 921 6.39 4.91 1.98
CA GLU A 921 5.27 4.54 2.86
C GLU A 921 5.64 4.59 4.34
N GLN A 922 6.86 4.20 4.68
CA GLN A 922 7.40 4.21 6.03
C GLN A 922 7.28 5.57 6.70
N LEU A 923 7.37 6.65 5.92
CA LEU A 923 7.24 8.02 6.42
C LEU A 923 5.80 8.40 6.69
N GLY A 924 4.81 7.77 6.04
CA GLY A 924 3.38 8.05 6.23
C GLY A 924 2.87 7.80 7.66
N SER A 925 3.62 7.05 8.46
CA SER A 925 3.37 6.88 9.90
C SER A 925 3.68 8.13 10.75
N LEU A 926 4.44 9.08 10.20
CA LEU A 926 4.81 10.33 10.85
C LEU A 926 3.74 11.39 10.56
N SER A 927 3.23 12.03 11.62
CA SER A 927 2.13 13.00 11.54
C SER A 927 2.42 14.19 12.45
N TRP A 928 2.35 15.42 11.90
CA TRP A 928 2.57 16.66 12.66
C TRP A 928 1.43 16.97 13.65
N ASP A 929 0.24 16.42 13.42
CA ASP A 929 -1.02 16.69 14.13
C ASP A 929 -1.34 15.67 15.24
N LYS A 930 -0.56 14.60 15.39
CA LYS A 930 -0.88 13.49 16.32
C LYS A 930 0.14 13.23 17.44
N GLY A 931 1.08 14.16 17.70
CA GLY A 931 2.04 14.03 18.80
C GLY A 931 2.90 12.75 18.70
N GLY A 932 3.57 12.58 17.56
CA GLY A 932 4.41 11.41 17.25
C GLY A 932 5.91 11.73 17.27
N ALA A 933 6.75 10.84 16.72
CA ALA A 933 8.22 11.00 16.63
C ALA A 933 8.71 12.34 16.02
N VAL A 934 7.79 13.07 15.40
CA VAL A 934 7.95 14.42 14.86
C VAL A 934 8.09 15.50 15.96
N ASP A 935 7.74 15.22 17.22
CA ASP A 935 7.89 16.17 18.34
C ASP A 935 9.35 16.61 18.61
N LYS A 936 10.34 15.93 17.99
CA LYS A 936 11.77 16.31 17.99
C LYS A 936 12.29 16.86 16.66
N MET A 937 11.47 16.86 15.62
CA MET A 937 11.81 17.30 14.27
C MET A 937 11.17 18.66 14.03
N GLN A 938 11.94 19.63 13.57
CA GLN A 938 11.52 21.03 13.42
C GLN A 938 11.14 21.37 11.99
N TYR A 939 11.61 20.58 11.02
CA TYR A 939 11.43 20.85 9.60
C TYR A 939 11.34 19.59 8.73
N ALA A 940 10.82 19.75 7.51
CA ALA A 940 10.62 18.71 6.51
C ALA A 940 11.89 17.87 6.27
N LEU A 941 13.04 18.51 6.11
CA LEU A 941 14.30 17.81 5.83
C LEU A 941 14.91 17.09 7.05
N ASP A 942 14.38 17.29 8.27
CA ASP A 942 14.79 16.48 9.43
C ASP A 942 14.24 15.05 9.32
N VAL A 943 13.07 14.90 8.68
CA VAL A 943 12.43 13.60 8.44
C VAL A 943 13.07 12.88 7.26
N LEU A 944 13.31 13.61 6.16
CA LEU A 944 13.91 13.08 4.94
C LEU A 944 15.09 13.94 4.48
N PRO A 945 16.28 13.74 5.09
CA PRO A 945 17.51 14.35 4.63
C PRO A 945 17.82 14.04 3.17
N LEU A 946 18.49 14.97 2.47
CA LEU A 946 18.76 14.83 1.02
C LEU A 946 19.74 13.69 0.69
N ASP A 947 20.67 13.39 1.59
CA ASP A 947 21.57 12.26 1.48
C ASP A 947 20.85 10.92 1.66
N ALA A 948 19.91 10.81 2.60
CA ALA A 948 19.02 9.67 2.71
C ALA A 948 18.16 9.50 1.45
N PHE A 949 17.63 10.61 0.91
CA PHE A 949 16.91 10.59 -0.37
C PHE A 949 17.78 10.01 -1.50
N ARG A 950 19.01 10.51 -1.64
CA ARG A 950 19.97 10.07 -2.66
C ARG A 950 20.43 8.64 -2.45
N ALA A 951 20.51 8.16 -1.21
CA ALA A 951 20.91 6.80 -0.88
C ALA A 951 19.82 5.76 -1.15
N GLU A 952 18.54 6.04 -0.86
CA GLU A 952 17.45 5.04 -0.91
C GLU A 952 16.45 5.27 -2.05
N PHE A 953 15.97 6.51 -2.25
CA PHE A 953 14.72 6.77 -2.99
C PHE A 953 14.91 7.13 -4.47
N MET A 954 16.15 7.32 -4.93
CA MET A 954 16.44 7.84 -6.29
C MET A 954 16.38 6.77 -7.39
N GLY A 955 16.59 5.48 -7.06
CA GLY A 955 16.54 4.38 -8.04
C GLY A 955 17.73 4.29 -9.02
N ARG A 956 18.31 5.43 -9.42
CA ARG A 956 19.39 5.55 -10.42
C ARG A 956 20.62 4.71 -10.08
N GLN A 957 21.17 4.85 -8.87
CA GLN A 957 22.33 4.10 -8.39
C GLN A 957 22.08 2.59 -8.30
N TRP A 958 20.81 2.19 -8.25
CA TRP A 958 20.36 0.81 -8.18
C TRP A 958 20.12 0.19 -9.57
N GLY A 959 19.73 1.01 -10.55
CA GLY A 959 19.31 0.56 -11.87
C GLY A 959 17.83 0.16 -11.95
N VAL A 960 17.01 0.67 -11.02
CA VAL A 960 15.55 0.44 -11.00
C VAL A 960 14.87 1.82 -10.88
N PRO A 961 14.07 2.25 -11.88
CA PRO A 961 13.35 3.51 -11.81
C PRO A 961 12.45 3.58 -10.57
N ALA A 962 12.48 4.68 -9.84
CA ALA A 962 11.79 4.81 -8.56
C ALA A 962 10.72 5.92 -8.57
N GLU A 963 9.58 5.65 -7.93
CA GLU A 963 8.58 6.66 -7.55
C GLU A 963 8.54 6.82 -6.03
N PHE A 964 7.91 7.90 -5.58
CA PHE A 964 7.71 8.21 -4.18
C PHE A 964 6.24 8.08 -3.80
N LEU A 965 5.96 7.44 -2.67
CA LEU A 965 4.62 7.30 -2.09
C LEU A 965 4.39 8.37 -1.01
N CYS A 966 3.28 9.08 -1.13
CA CYS A 966 2.91 10.16 -0.21
C CYS A 966 1.43 10.07 0.20
N TYR A 967 1.18 9.75 1.47
CA TYR A 967 -0.17 9.71 2.06
C TYR A 967 -0.65 11.04 2.62
N GLN A 968 -0.15 12.16 2.07
CA GLN A 968 -0.39 13.50 2.61
C GLN A 968 0.13 13.68 4.06
N ARG A 969 1.08 12.84 4.47
CA ARG A 969 1.72 12.81 5.79
C ARG A 969 3.15 12.27 5.65
N PRO A 970 4.15 12.87 6.31
CA PRO A 970 4.11 14.19 6.96
C PRO A 970 4.08 15.34 5.94
N TYR A 971 4.22 15.02 4.65
CA TYR A 971 4.22 15.98 3.54
C TYR A 971 2.90 15.95 2.77
N THR A 972 2.48 17.07 2.20
CA THR A 972 1.53 17.05 1.08
C THR A 972 2.23 16.69 -0.23
N THR A 973 1.50 16.21 -1.23
CA THR A 973 2.07 15.91 -2.56
C THR A 973 2.82 17.12 -3.17
N PRO A 974 2.28 18.34 -3.16
CA PRO A 974 3.00 19.52 -3.67
C PRO A 974 4.31 19.79 -2.95
N GLN A 975 4.35 19.59 -1.63
CA GLN A 975 5.56 19.81 -0.82
C GLN A 975 6.66 18.81 -1.15
N ILE A 976 6.34 17.52 -1.18
CA ILE A 976 7.35 16.48 -1.41
C ILE A 976 7.89 16.52 -2.85
N LEU A 977 7.09 17.00 -3.82
CA LEU A 977 7.57 17.25 -5.19
C LEU A 977 8.73 18.26 -5.25
N ALA A 978 8.85 19.19 -4.29
CA ALA A 978 10.01 20.07 -4.21
C ALA A 978 11.34 19.30 -3.99
N VAL A 979 11.27 18.13 -3.37
CA VAL A 979 12.43 17.23 -3.17
C VAL A 979 12.52 16.21 -4.30
N THR A 980 11.44 15.49 -4.63
CA THR A 980 11.52 14.36 -5.56
C THR A 980 11.90 14.79 -6.98
N LEU A 981 11.40 15.94 -7.46
CA LEU A 981 11.69 16.43 -8.80
C LEU A 981 13.16 16.82 -8.99
N LEU A 982 13.86 17.25 -7.92
CA LEU A 982 15.30 17.51 -7.95
C LEU A 982 16.13 16.24 -8.22
N HIS A 983 15.54 15.06 -8.01
CA HIS A 983 16.22 13.77 -8.09
C HIS A 983 15.70 12.90 -9.25
N ASP A 984 14.92 13.46 -10.17
CA ASP A 984 14.29 12.70 -11.28
C ASP A 984 13.33 11.60 -10.78
N VAL A 985 12.64 11.88 -9.65
CA VAL A 985 11.66 10.98 -9.01
C VAL A 985 10.27 11.63 -9.04
N LEU A 986 9.27 10.85 -9.44
CA LEU A 986 7.86 11.24 -9.42
C LEU A 986 7.15 10.76 -8.17
N VAL A 987 6.10 11.47 -7.78
CA VAL A 987 5.17 11.01 -6.74
C VAL A 987 4.04 10.21 -7.39
N ARG A 988 3.70 9.05 -6.82
CA ARG A 988 2.53 8.27 -7.26
C ARG A 988 1.24 9.08 -7.05
N PRO A 989 0.44 9.36 -8.09
CA PRO A 989 -0.74 10.21 -7.94
C PRO A 989 -1.88 9.49 -7.20
N SER A 990 -2.51 10.21 -6.27
CA SER A 990 -3.89 9.92 -5.86
C SER A 990 -4.87 10.58 -6.84
N ALA A 991 -6.17 10.25 -6.74
CA ALA A 991 -7.20 10.89 -7.59
C ALA A 991 -7.16 12.43 -7.51
N ASP A 992 -6.97 12.99 -6.31
CA ASP A 992 -6.96 14.45 -6.08
C ASP A 992 -5.75 15.15 -6.72
N TYR A 993 -4.62 14.45 -6.85
CA TYR A 993 -3.37 15.00 -7.40
C TYR A 993 -3.04 14.50 -8.80
N LEU A 994 -3.87 13.63 -9.39
CA LEU A 994 -3.70 13.15 -10.76
C LEU A 994 -3.61 14.31 -11.77
N PRO A 995 -4.43 15.37 -11.73
CA PRO A 995 -4.27 16.51 -12.63
C PRO A 995 -2.89 17.17 -12.56
N MET A 996 -2.34 17.32 -11.36
CA MET A 996 -1.02 17.92 -11.15
C MET A 996 0.10 17.05 -11.75
N VAL A 997 0.11 15.75 -11.43
CA VAL A 997 1.13 14.81 -11.95
C VAL A 997 0.97 14.63 -13.47
N SER A 998 -0.26 14.66 -13.97
CA SER A 998 -0.58 14.61 -15.40
C SER A 998 0.05 15.77 -16.19
N GLU A 999 0.03 17.00 -15.66
CA GLU A 999 0.73 18.12 -16.29
C GLU A 999 2.25 17.93 -16.32
N LEU A 1000 2.83 17.30 -15.30
CA LEU A 1000 4.25 16.93 -15.29
C LEU A 1000 4.58 15.88 -16.35
N TRP A 1001 3.72 14.87 -16.54
CA TRP A 1001 3.86 13.90 -17.65
C TRP A 1001 3.79 14.56 -19.02
N ARG A 1002 2.89 15.55 -19.20
CA ARG A 1002 2.84 16.32 -20.45
C ARG A 1002 4.07 17.19 -20.64
N LEU A 1003 4.58 17.81 -19.58
CA LEU A 1003 5.84 18.57 -19.64
C LEU A 1003 7.00 17.66 -20.06
N TYR A 1004 7.07 16.44 -19.50
CA TYR A 1004 8.03 15.42 -19.89
C TYR A 1004 7.98 15.12 -21.40
N ASP A 1005 6.79 14.91 -21.94
CA ASP A 1005 6.58 14.68 -23.39
C ASP A 1005 6.94 15.91 -24.23
N ARG A 1006 6.40 17.09 -23.87
CA ARG A 1006 6.58 18.34 -24.63
C ARG A 1006 8.04 18.78 -24.70
N PHE A 1007 8.78 18.65 -23.61
CA PHE A 1007 10.20 19.00 -23.57
C PHE A 1007 11.10 17.90 -24.16
N GLY A 1008 10.63 16.64 -24.23
CA GLY A 1008 11.47 15.52 -24.66
C GLY A 1008 12.51 15.14 -23.60
N MET A 1009 12.11 15.11 -22.32
CA MET A 1009 12.99 14.81 -21.18
C MET A 1009 13.67 13.44 -21.30
N ARG A 1010 13.03 12.47 -21.97
CA ARG A 1010 13.58 11.14 -22.25
C ARG A 1010 14.95 11.17 -22.94
N ASP A 1011 15.11 12.09 -23.89
CA ASP A 1011 16.31 12.23 -24.72
C ASP A 1011 17.22 13.36 -24.20
N ALA A 1012 16.91 13.94 -23.04
CA ALA A 1012 17.67 15.01 -22.43
C ALA A 1012 18.71 14.45 -21.44
N GLU A 1013 19.81 15.16 -21.30
CA GLU A 1013 20.79 14.89 -20.27
C GLU A 1013 20.34 15.52 -18.95
N PHE A 1014 20.24 14.70 -17.90
CA PHE A 1014 19.95 15.17 -16.55
C PHE A 1014 21.19 15.74 -15.88
N LEU A 1015 21.11 16.98 -15.41
CA LEU A 1015 22.14 17.75 -14.72
C LEU A 1015 21.70 17.96 -13.26
N PRO A 1016 22.02 17.03 -12.35
CA PRO A 1016 21.54 17.10 -10.98
C PRO A 1016 22.25 18.18 -10.15
N TYR A 1017 21.57 18.72 -9.15
CA TYR A 1017 22.10 19.80 -8.30
C TYR A 1017 23.41 19.47 -7.57
N TRP A 1018 23.72 18.19 -7.37
CA TRP A 1018 24.95 17.75 -6.71
C TRP A 1018 26.17 17.71 -7.63
N SER A 1019 26.00 17.88 -8.95
CA SER A 1019 27.10 17.84 -9.92
C SER A 1019 27.01 18.89 -11.02
N ASN A 1020 26.15 19.91 -10.89
CA ASN A 1020 25.92 20.93 -11.92
C ASN A 1020 26.44 22.34 -11.54
N THR A 1021 27.11 22.50 -10.40
CA THR A 1021 27.56 23.81 -9.88
C THR A 1021 28.52 24.57 -10.80
N GLY A 1022 29.19 23.86 -11.72
CA GLY A 1022 30.02 24.48 -12.76
C GLY A 1022 29.25 25.19 -13.87
N VAL A 1023 27.94 24.95 -13.99
CA VAL A 1023 27.08 25.52 -15.05
C VAL A 1023 25.81 26.20 -14.53
N ILE A 1024 25.35 25.84 -13.33
CA ILE A 1024 24.19 26.44 -12.66
C ILE A 1024 24.59 26.80 -11.24
N GLN A 1025 24.44 28.07 -10.88
CA GLN A 1025 24.63 28.55 -9.51
C GLN A 1025 23.28 29.05 -8.99
N ALA A 1026 22.87 28.58 -7.82
CA ALA A 1026 21.60 28.97 -7.22
C ALA A 1026 21.81 29.41 -5.77
N GLY A 1027 21.20 30.54 -5.41
CA GLY A 1027 21.19 31.08 -4.06
C GLY A 1027 19.81 31.65 -3.70
N PRO A 1028 19.58 32.06 -2.43
CA PRO A 1028 20.44 31.83 -1.27
C PRO A 1028 20.47 30.35 -0.82
N GLU A 1029 21.10 30.06 0.31
CA GLU A 1029 21.08 28.72 0.91
C GLU A 1029 19.64 28.18 1.05
N GLY A 1030 19.46 26.89 0.79
CA GLY A 1030 18.15 26.25 0.70
C GLY A 1030 17.57 26.19 -0.72
N ILE A 1031 18.06 27.00 -1.66
CA ILE A 1031 17.71 26.83 -3.08
C ILE A 1031 18.55 25.72 -3.70
N ARG A 1032 17.88 24.82 -4.40
CA ARG A 1032 18.50 23.73 -5.18
C ARG A 1032 17.90 23.70 -6.57
N THR A 1033 18.71 23.29 -7.55
CA THR A 1033 18.28 23.28 -8.94
C THR A 1033 18.89 22.10 -9.70
N SER A 1034 18.02 21.28 -10.28
CA SER A 1034 18.39 20.25 -11.25
C SER A 1034 17.82 20.63 -12.61
N ALA A 1035 18.43 20.14 -13.70
CA ALA A 1035 18.02 20.54 -15.04
C ALA A 1035 18.08 19.39 -16.04
N TYR A 1036 17.32 19.51 -17.13
CA TYR A 1036 17.37 18.64 -18.29
C TYR A 1036 17.86 19.45 -19.47
N ARG A 1037 18.99 19.05 -20.05
CA ARG A 1037 19.58 19.68 -21.24
C ARG A 1037 19.20 18.86 -22.47
N HIS A 1038 18.38 19.44 -23.34
CA HIS A 1038 17.99 18.82 -24.60
C HIS A 1038 18.62 19.58 -25.78
N PRO A 1039 19.27 18.91 -26.74
CA PRO A 1039 20.01 19.56 -27.82
C PRO A 1039 19.14 20.44 -28.74
N ARG A 1040 17.82 20.20 -28.79
CA ARG A 1040 16.88 20.96 -29.63
C ARG A 1040 15.92 21.85 -28.86
N HIS A 1041 15.64 21.54 -27.59
CA HIS A 1041 14.60 22.21 -26.82
C HIS A 1041 15.17 23.10 -25.70
N GLY A 1042 16.50 23.20 -25.61
CA GLY A 1042 17.18 24.05 -24.64
C GLY A 1042 17.29 23.39 -23.28
N LEU A 1043 16.92 24.12 -22.23
CA LEU A 1043 17.12 23.72 -20.84
C LEU A 1043 15.81 23.82 -20.07
N LEU A 1044 15.42 22.74 -19.40
CA LEU A 1044 14.28 22.70 -18.48
C LEU A 1044 14.80 22.50 -17.06
N MET A 1045 14.57 23.46 -16.18
CA MET A 1045 15.10 23.48 -14.83
C MET A 1045 13.98 23.33 -13.82
N VAL A 1046 14.17 22.49 -12.81
CA VAL A 1046 13.38 22.52 -11.59
C VAL A 1046 14.15 23.33 -10.55
N VAL A 1047 13.60 24.47 -10.15
CA VAL A 1047 14.11 25.29 -9.05
C VAL A 1047 13.25 24.99 -7.84
N SER A 1048 13.86 24.58 -6.73
CA SER A 1048 13.16 24.23 -5.50
C SER A 1048 13.64 25.07 -4.33
N ASN A 1049 12.69 25.57 -3.53
CA ASN A 1049 12.96 26.18 -2.24
C ASN A 1049 12.80 25.14 -1.13
N LEU A 1050 13.93 24.70 -0.57
CA LEU A 1050 13.98 23.78 0.57
C LEU A 1050 14.34 24.50 1.89
N ALA A 1051 14.29 25.83 1.92
CA ALA A 1051 14.41 26.58 3.15
C ALA A 1051 13.10 26.56 3.95
N ALA A 1052 13.20 26.75 5.26
CA ALA A 1052 12.03 26.87 6.14
C ALA A 1052 11.22 28.16 5.94
N ALA A 1053 11.74 29.11 5.17
CA ALA A 1053 11.12 30.40 4.89
C ALA A 1053 10.89 30.60 3.38
N ALA A 1054 9.97 31.51 3.05
CA ALA A 1054 9.86 32.00 1.69
C ALA A 1054 11.13 32.77 1.33
N VAL A 1055 11.66 32.53 0.13
CA VAL A 1055 12.89 33.20 -0.34
C VAL A 1055 12.73 33.62 -1.80
N THR A 1056 13.50 34.63 -2.20
CA THR A 1056 13.72 34.93 -3.62
C THR A 1056 14.92 34.12 -4.08
N ALA A 1057 14.65 33.07 -4.88
CA ALA A 1057 15.69 32.32 -5.55
C ALA A 1057 16.38 33.21 -6.58
N ASP A 1058 17.70 33.15 -6.61
CA ASP A 1058 18.59 33.86 -7.52
C ASP A 1058 19.44 32.82 -8.24
N VAL A 1059 19.21 32.65 -9.54
CA VAL A 1059 19.78 31.56 -10.32
C VAL A 1059 20.56 32.13 -11.49
N GLN A 1060 21.85 31.78 -11.55
CA GLN A 1060 22.78 32.13 -12.63
C GLN A 1060 23.11 30.89 -13.45
N ILE A 1061 22.98 31.01 -14.77
CA ILE A 1061 23.26 29.95 -15.73
C ILE A 1061 24.45 30.36 -16.59
N ALA A 1062 25.39 29.45 -16.77
CA ALA A 1062 26.48 29.57 -17.75
C ALA A 1062 25.97 29.19 -19.15
N THR A 1063 25.14 30.06 -19.76
CA THR A 1063 24.45 29.80 -21.03
C THR A 1063 25.41 29.37 -22.16
N GLY A 1064 26.60 29.97 -22.23
CA GLY A 1064 27.64 29.58 -23.20
C GLY A 1064 28.15 28.15 -23.00
N ALA A 1065 28.42 27.73 -21.76
CA ALA A 1065 28.88 26.38 -21.45
C ALA A 1065 27.81 25.31 -21.72
N LEU A 1066 26.54 25.71 -21.66
CA LEU A 1066 25.40 24.83 -21.96
C LEU A 1066 24.97 24.85 -23.43
N GLY A 1067 25.64 25.63 -24.28
CA GLY A 1067 25.29 25.74 -25.70
C GLY A 1067 23.99 26.50 -25.97
N LEU A 1068 23.57 27.37 -25.04
CA LEU A 1068 22.35 28.18 -25.12
C LEU A 1068 22.63 29.63 -25.58
N ALA A 1069 23.80 29.90 -26.16
CA ALA A 1069 24.22 31.25 -26.55
C ALA A 1069 23.64 31.63 -27.91
N GLY A 1070 22.79 32.66 -27.95
CA GLY A 1070 22.24 33.24 -29.18
C GLY A 1070 21.33 34.43 -28.91
N PRO A 1071 21.12 35.35 -29.89
CA PRO A 1071 20.15 36.42 -29.76
C PRO A 1071 18.74 35.82 -29.60
N GLY A 1072 18.00 36.27 -28.58
CA GLY A 1072 16.60 35.87 -28.36
C GLY A 1072 16.37 34.71 -27.39
N LEU A 1073 17.35 34.30 -26.59
CA LEU A 1073 17.12 33.35 -25.49
C LEU A 1073 16.02 33.88 -24.56
N THR A 1074 14.97 33.09 -24.35
CA THR A 1074 13.85 33.43 -23.47
C THR A 1074 13.78 32.46 -22.30
N ALA A 1075 13.21 32.92 -21.18
CA ALA A 1075 12.85 32.06 -20.05
C ALA A 1075 11.36 32.22 -19.76
N ARG A 1076 10.69 31.12 -19.42
CA ARG A 1076 9.31 31.11 -18.97
C ARG A 1076 9.08 30.02 -17.95
N ASP A 1077 8.03 30.15 -17.15
CA ASP A 1077 7.55 29.04 -16.35
C ASP A 1077 6.96 27.96 -17.27
N ALA A 1078 7.42 26.73 -17.17
CA ALA A 1078 7.04 25.65 -18.09
C ALA A 1078 5.63 25.08 -17.84
N LEU A 1079 5.00 25.44 -16.72
CA LEU A 1079 3.65 25.04 -16.36
C LEU A 1079 2.65 26.20 -16.50
N SER A 1080 3.00 27.44 -16.14
CA SER A 1080 2.10 28.60 -16.32
C SER A 1080 2.30 29.34 -17.65
N GLU A 1081 3.39 29.08 -18.37
CA GLU A 1081 3.84 29.81 -19.57
C GLU A 1081 4.14 31.29 -19.32
N GLU A 1082 4.15 31.73 -18.06
CA GLU A 1082 4.47 33.11 -17.69
C GLU A 1082 5.93 33.45 -18.03
N PRO A 1083 6.20 34.57 -18.73
CA PRO A 1083 7.56 35.00 -19.02
C PRO A 1083 8.35 35.27 -17.73
N ILE A 1084 9.60 34.81 -17.71
CA ILE A 1084 10.55 35.08 -16.62
C ILE A 1084 11.62 36.02 -17.14
N ALA A 1085 11.81 37.15 -16.47
CA ALA A 1085 12.83 38.12 -16.83
C ALA A 1085 14.22 37.47 -16.73
N LEU A 1086 14.93 37.42 -17.86
CA LEU A 1086 16.26 36.83 -17.99
C LEU A 1086 17.25 37.92 -18.41
N THR A 1087 18.27 38.17 -17.59
CA THR A 1087 19.35 39.12 -17.91
C THR A 1087 20.68 38.40 -17.75
N ASP A 1088 21.49 38.32 -18.81
CA ASP A 1088 22.80 37.65 -18.79
C ASP A 1088 22.79 36.23 -18.20
N GLY A 1089 21.76 35.44 -18.54
CA GLY A 1089 21.59 34.08 -18.02
C GLY A 1089 21.18 34.00 -16.56
N ARG A 1090 20.77 35.12 -15.95
CA ARG A 1090 20.33 35.23 -14.56
C ARG A 1090 18.83 35.57 -14.47
N PHE A 1091 18.15 34.95 -13.51
CA PHE A 1091 16.75 35.25 -13.19
C PHE A 1091 16.48 35.11 -11.69
N ALA A 1092 15.36 35.67 -11.23
CA ALA A 1092 14.93 35.58 -9.85
C ALA A 1092 13.46 35.15 -9.71
N LEU A 1093 13.15 34.33 -8.70
CA LEU A 1093 11.79 33.82 -8.43
C LEU A 1093 11.49 33.85 -6.93
N THR A 1094 10.39 34.50 -6.52
CA THR A 1094 9.90 34.39 -5.14
C THR A 1094 9.14 33.09 -4.94
N MET A 1095 9.55 32.30 -3.94
CA MET A 1095 9.06 30.94 -3.73
C MET A 1095 8.73 30.69 -2.26
N ALA A 1096 7.60 30.03 -2.00
CA ALA A 1096 7.20 29.59 -0.66
C ALA A 1096 8.13 28.45 -0.16
N PRO A 1097 8.20 28.19 1.17
CA PRO A 1097 8.89 27.01 1.69
C PRO A 1097 8.36 25.72 1.05
N MET A 1098 9.23 24.74 0.79
CA MET A 1098 8.85 23.44 0.21
C MET A 1098 8.02 23.59 -1.07
N SER A 1099 8.43 24.49 -1.96
CA SER A 1099 7.80 24.70 -3.27
C SER A 1099 8.81 24.59 -4.40
N TYR A 1100 8.31 24.43 -5.63
CA TYR A 1100 9.12 24.32 -6.83
C TYR A 1100 8.54 25.14 -7.98
N ARG A 1101 9.40 25.49 -8.94
CA ARG A 1101 9.06 26.12 -10.22
C ARG A 1101 9.81 25.43 -11.34
N TRP A 1102 9.13 25.22 -12.47
CA TRP A 1102 9.78 24.73 -13.69
C TRP A 1102 10.10 25.90 -14.59
N VAL A 1103 11.38 26.08 -14.94
CA VAL A 1103 11.85 27.16 -15.80
C VAL A 1103 12.34 26.56 -17.12
N TRP A 1104 11.70 26.92 -18.22
CA TRP A 1104 12.11 26.50 -19.56
C TRP A 1104 12.84 27.64 -20.25
N LEU A 1105 14.12 27.43 -20.54
CA LEU A 1105 14.94 28.29 -21.37
C LEU A 1105 15.08 27.72 -22.78
N ALA A 1106 14.71 28.50 -23.78
CA ALA A 1106 14.82 28.11 -25.19
C ALA A 1106 15.20 29.32 -26.06
N THR A 1107 15.98 29.04 -27.10
CA THR A 1107 16.12 29.94 -28.25
C THR A 1107 14.92 29.73 -29.19
N PRO A 1108 14.44 30.77 -29.88
CA PRO A 1108 13.28 30.70 -30.77
C PRO A 1108 13.40 29.66 -31.89
#